data_AF-A0A960DU41-F1
#
_entry.id   AF-A0A960DU41-F1
#
_cell.length_a   1.000
_cell.length_b   1.000
_cell.length_c   1.000
_cell.angle_alpha   90.00
_cell.angle_beta   90.00
_cell.angle_gamma   90.00
#
_symmetry.space_group_name_H-M   'P 1'
#
loop_
_entity.id
_entity.type
_entity.pdbx_description
1 polymer ?
#
loop_
_entity_poly.entity_id
_entity_poly.type
_entity_poly.pdbx_seq_one_letter_code
_entity_poly.pdbx_strand_id
1 'polypeptide(L)'
;LKRILAFGTVSQLGFLIVLFGAGTPEATAAGVAVLLAHALFKATLFLVVGVIDHQTRTRDIRALGAYGPGWNGPRTSAALAGASMAGVPLLFGFVAKESAYEAFVHPEIAGGTVVLAGLVIGSILTFAYTGRLLLGAFRPGAAFEGIDAIEPLDPTDVPTVVDPPAPALAFWAPAGLLAAITLLLGLVPDLASHLVGAAAAALDGEVEAKHLAVWHGLNQALVLSLLTMASGTALVVLGRRVGRVQQRLRAPFDGGDAYLVGLRGLNRVADRLTGVLQNGSLPVYTGVILVTVTALPALALIGAPLPDDLSLTSSPGDWAVAALLVVAGAAACVLRHRMAAVLALGAVGYAMALLFVLQGAPDLALTQLAIETLGAVLFVLVLRRLPTHFDDRPTSLSRGVRLAVAGLVSLVVFAFALIAGGVRVAPPVSSTYLAQALPEGGGRNVVNVILVDFRGFDTMGEVTVLVVAALGVVSIARLHRRDDEAIAPHVLAAPGPARPFVRRSVLVDTVVRVVFHTVLVLAAYLLFAGHNQPGGGFVAGLVAGAAFALRYGAGGMDEVRASLRVKPWILLGVGLALVSATALASLVAGDAVLESAKATLSLGLLGHAKVTSALAFDTGVLLVVLGMVLMLFEAFGDPVEGEA
;
A
#
# COMPACT_ATOMS: atom_id res chain seq x y z
N LEU A 1 4.08 7.66 -45.19
CA LEU A 1 3.71 9.10 -45.23
C LEU A 1 3.40 9.71 -43.85
N LYS A 2 2.41 9.23 -43.07
CA LYS A 2 2.03 9.82 -41.76
C LYS A 2 3.19 9.98 -40.75
N ARG A 3 4.10 9.00 -40.65
CA ARG A 3 5.29 9.10 -39.79
C ARG A 3 6.21 10.28 -40.17
N ILE A 4 6.43 10.51 -41.47
CA ILE A 4 7.21 11.66 -41.96
C ILE A 4 6.52 12.97 -41.57
N LEU A 5 5.19 13.04 -41.73
CA LEU A 5 4.42 14.23 -41.34
C LEU A 5 4.44 14.48 -39.83
N ALA A 6 4.37 13.42 -39.01
CA ALA A 6 4.44 13.51 -37.55
C ALA A 6 5.79 14.07 -37.08
N PHE A 7 6.92 13.49 -37.52
CA PHE A 7 8.25 14.05 -37.22
C PHE A 7 8.46 15.43 -37.82
N GLY A 8 7.90 15.70 -39.00
CA GLY A 8 7.89 17.04 -39.58
C GLY A 8 7.04 18.03 -38.78
N THR A 9 6.08 17.57 -37.98
CA THR A 9 5.30 18.42 -37.06
C THR A 9 6.12 18.71 -35.82
N VAL A 10 6.76 17.69 -35.22
CA VAL A 10 7.71 17.87 -34.12
C VAL A 10 8.80 18.87 -34.48
N SER A 11 9.37 18.79 -35.69
CA SER A 11 10.38 19.74 -36.18
C SER A 11 9.86 21.18 -36.26
N GLN A 12 8.63 21.40 -36.74
CA GLN A 12 8.05 22.74 -36.85
C GLN A 12 7.59 23.28 -35.50
N LEU A 13 7.09 22.44 -34.59
CA LEU A 13 6.83 22.83 -33.20
C LEU A 13 8.12 23.21 -32.48
N GLY A 14 9.22 22.47 -32.72
CA GLY A 14 10.55 22.87 -32.23
C GLY A 14 10.98 24.23 -32.77
N PHE A 15 10.76 24.50 -34.06
CA PHE A 15 11.01 25.81 -34.67
C PHE A 15 10.18 26.91 -33.99
N LEU A 16 8.89 26.67 -33.75
CA LEU A 16 8.00 27.61 -33.05
C LEU A 16 8.42 27.85 -31.59
N ILE A 17 8.84 26.80 -30.87
CA ILE A 17 9.36 26.92 -29.50
C ILE A 17 10.59 27.83 -29.47
N VAL A 18 11.47 27.75 -30.47
CA VAL A 18 12.62 28.65 -30.56
C VAL A 18 12.18 30.10 -30.78
N LEU A 19 11.21 30.34 -31.67
CA LEU A 19 10.71 31.70 -31.94
C LEU A 19 10.03 32.33 -30.71
N PHE A 20 9.08 31.63 -30.10
CA PHE A 20 8.39 32.13 -28.91
C PHE A 20 9.28 32.15 -27.67
N GLY A 21 10.27 31.26 -27.60
CA GLY A 21 11.24 31.21 -26.50
C GLY A 21 12.31 32.29 -26.57
N ALA A 22 12.48 32.97 -27.70
CA ALA A 22 13.44 34.08 -27.85
C ALA A 22 12.99 35.33 -27.09
N GLY A 23 11.69 35.54 -26.93
CA GLY A 23 11.14 36.65 -26.14
C GLY A 23 11.42 38.04 -26.71
N THR A 24 11.63 38.17 -28.02
CA THR A 24 11.71 39.47 -28.71
C THR A 24 10.44 39.74 -29.51
N PRO A 25 10.04 41.01 -29.69
CA PRO A 25 8.85 41.37 -30.45
C PRO A 25 8.87 40.82 -31.90
N GLU A 26 10.01 40.91 -32.58
CA GLU A 26 10.20 40.36 -33.92
C GLU A 26 10.01 38.85 -33.99
N ALA A 27 10.58 38.11 -33.03
CA ALA A 27 10.49 36.66 -33.00
C ALA A 27 9.07 36.20 -32.66
N THR A 28 8.36 36.92 -31.80
CA THR A 28 6.93 36.67 -31.49
C THR A 28 6.07 36.85 -32.73
N ALA A 29 6.22 37.95 -33.47
CA ALA A 29 5.47 38.20 -34.70
C ALA A 29 5.77 37.13 -35.77
N ALA A 30 7.04 36.78 -35.96
CA ALA A 30 7.43 35.69 -36.86
C ALA A 30 6.88 34.34 -36.39
N GLY A 31 6.84 34.08 -35.08
CA GLY A 31 6.27 32.88 -34.48
C GLY A 31 4.80 32.70 -34.82
N VAL A 32 4.00 33.76 -34.71
CA VAL A 32 2.59 33.75 -35.10
C VAL A 32 2.41 33.52 -36.60
N ALA A 33 3.24 34.16 -37.45
CA ALA A 33 3.19 33.93 -38.89
C ALA A 33 3.53 32.47 -39.26
N VAL A 34 4.57 31.89 -38.65
CA VAL A 34 4.96 30.49 -38.84
C VAL A 34 3.87 29.55 -38.31
N LEU A 35 3.20 29.88 -37.21
CA LEU A 35 2.10 29.09 -36.66
C LEU A 35 0.92 29.00 -37.64
N LEU A 36 0.52 30.15 -38.21
CA LEU A 36 -0.54 30.20 -39.21
C LEU A 36 -0.15 29.44 -40.48
N ALA A 37 1.08 29.66 -40.99
CA ALA A 37 1.59 28.92 -42.14
C ALA A 37 1.59 27.41 -41.88
N HIS A 38 2.07 27.00 -40.70
CA HIS A 38 2.13 25.61 -40.25
C HIS A 38 0.76 24.95 -40.26
N ALA A 39 -0.25 25.60 -39.68
CA ALA A 39 -1.62 25.10 -39.66
C ALA A 39 -2.13 24.83 -41.08
N LEU A 40 -1.94 25.78 -42.01
CA LEU A 40 -2.42 25.67 -43.39
C LEU A 40 -1.73 24.54 -44.16
N PHE A 41 -0.40 24.52 -44.20
CA PHE A 41 0.31 23.49 -44.98
C PHE A 41 0.22 22.10 -44.35
N LYS A 42 0.23 21.96 -43.01
CA LYS A 42 0.11 20.64 -42.38
C LYS A 42 -1.28 20.06 -42.55
N ALA A 43 -2.33 20.85 -42.32
CA ALA A 43 -3.70 20.39 -42.53
C ALA A 43 -3.89 19.90 -43.98
N THR A 44 -3.42 20.69 -44.96
CA THR A 44 -3.43 20.28 -46.37
C THR A 44 -2.70 18.96 -46.61
N LEU A 45 -1.46 18.82 -46.12
CA LEU A 45 -0.67 17.59 -46.33
C LEU A 45 -1.28 16.37 -45.64
N PHE A 46 -1.85 16.51 -44.44
CA PHE A 46 -2.54 15.39 -43.77
C PHE A 46 -3.82 14.99 -44.49
N LEU A 47 -4.60 15.96 -45.00
CA LEU A 47 -5.79 15.69 -45.82
C LEU A 47 -5.41 14.97 -47.11
N VAL A 48 -4.39 15.44 -47.83
CA VAL A 48 -3.91 14.74 -49.04
C VAL A 48 -3.40 13.34 -48.71
N VAL A 49 -2.63 13.16 -47.64
CA VAL A 49 -2.19 11.82 -47.21
C VAL A 49 -3.38 10.94 -46.85
N GLY A 50 -4.46 11.49 -46.29
CA GLY A 50 -5.72 10.79 -46.05
C GLY A 50 -6.42 10.36 -47.34
N VAL A 51 -6.46 11.25 -48.35
CA VAL A 51 -6.99 10.93 -49.69
C VAL A 51 -6.19 9.80 -50.33
N ILE A 52 -4.84 9.85 -50.24
CA ILE A 52 -3.97 8.77 -50.71
C ILE A 52 -4.30 7.46 -49.97
N ASP A 53 -4.25 7.45 -48.63
CA ASP A 53 -4.51 6.27 -47.78
C ASP A 53 -5.86 5.60 -48.14
N HIS A 54 -6.90 6.41 -48.37
CA HIS A 54 -8.23 5.92 -48.74
C HIS A 54 -8.29 5.33 -50.15
N GLN A 55 -7.78 6.04 -51.17
CA GLN A 55 -7.90 5.61 -52.57
C GLN A 55 -6.94 4.48 -52.94
N THR A 56 -5.76 4.43 -52.31
CA THR A 56 -4.73 3.43 -52.61
C THR A 56 -4.71 2.26 -51.63
N ARG A 57 -5.44 2.37 -50.50
CA ARG A 57 -5.43 1.45 -49.35
C ARG A 57 -4.05 1.25 -48.72
N THR A 58 -3.10 2.12 -49.01
CA THR A 58 -1.76 2.10 -48.40
C THR A 58 -1.19 3.51 -48.29
N ARG A 59 -0.33 3.69 -47.29
CA ARG A 59 0.40 4.93 -47.02
C ARG A 59 1.91 4.70 -46.96
N ASP A 60 2.34 3.51 -47.39
CA ASP A 60 3.74 3.16 -47.51
C ASP A 60 4.33 3.85 -48.72
N ILE A 61 5.31 4.71 -48.49
CA ILE A 61 5.96 5.50 -49.53
C ILE A 61 6.68 4.60 -50.56
N ARG A 62 6.98 3.36 -50.21
CA ARG A 62 7.62 2.37 -51.09
C ARG A 62 6.67 1.78 -52.14
N ALA A 63 5.36 1.82 -51.89
CA ALA A 63 4.34 1.20 -52.74
C ALA A 63 3.57 2.22 -53.61
N LEU A 64 3.85 3.52 -53.47
CA LEU A 64 3.08 4.61 -54.08
C LEU A 64 3.79 5.22 -55.31
N GLY A 65 3.03 5.95 -56.14
CA GLY A 65 3.58 6.87 -57.13
C GLY A 65 3.00 6.79 -58.54
N ALA A 66 2.33 5.70 -58.94
CA ALA A 66 1.76 5.57 -60.28
C ALA A 66 0.27 5.96 -60.31
N TYR A 67 -0.01 7.26 -60.43
CA TYR A 67 -1.39 7.77 -60.55
C TYR A 67 -1.71 8.31 -61.95
N GLY A 68 -2.93 8.06 -62.44
CA GLY A 68 -3.44 8.63 -63.68
C GLY A 68 -3.71 10.14 -63.64
N PRO A 69 -4.27 10.72 -64.73
CA PRO A 69 -4.54 12.15 -64.87
C PRO A 69 -5.53 12.72 -63.82
N GLY A 70 -6.44 11.90 -63.29
CA GLY A 70 -7.45 12.31 -62.30
C GLY A 70 -6.89 12.76 -60.94
N TRP A 71 -5.58 12.63 -60.72
CA TRP A 71 -4.90 12.96 -59.46
C TRP A 71 -4.26 14.36 -59.43
N ASN A 72 -4.46 15.18 -60.46
CA ASN A 72 -3.85 16.51 -60.56
C ASN A 72 -4.25 17.47 -59.42
N GLY A 73 -5.49 17.40 -58.94
CA GLY A 73 -5.95 18.20 -57.79
C GLY A 73 -5.18 17.90 -56.49
N PRO A 74 -5.19 16.64 -56.00
CA PRO A 74 -4.38 16.25 -54.84
C PRO A 74 -2.87 16.51 -55.02
N ARG A 75 -2.32 16.25 -56.22
CA ARG A 75 -0.91 16.52 -56.56
C ARG A 75 -0.55 17.99 -56.39
N THR A 76 -1.33 18.89 -56.98
CA THR A 76 -1.10 20.34 -56.93
C THR A 76 -1.29 20.88 -55.51
N SER A 77 -2.31 20.40 -54.80
CA SER A 77 -2.56 20.76 -53.40
C SER A 77 -1.37 20.36 -52.50
N ALA A 78 -0.84 19.15 -52.69
CA ALA A 78 0.34 18.69 -51.97
C ALA A 78 1.59 19.47 -52.36
N ALA A 79 1.77 19.76 -53.65
CA ALA A 79 2.93 20.52 -54.14
C ALA A 79 2.94 21.94 -53.57
N LEU A 80 1.80 22.65 -53.57
CA LEU A 80 1.67 23.98 -52.98
C LEU A 80 1.93 23.94 -51.47
N ALA A 81 1.29 23.03 -50.73
CA ALA A 81 1.48 22.92 -49.29
C ALA A 81 2.92 22.48 -48.94
N GLY A 82 3.50 21.55 -49.68
CA GLY A 82 4.88 21.12 -49.50
C GLY A 82 5.87 22.24 -49.83
N ALA A 83 5.69 22.96 -50.94
CA ALA A 83 6.51 24.11 -51.28
C ALA A 83 6.39 25.23 -50.21
N SER A 84 5.21 25.44 -49.63
CA SER A 84 5.04 26.35 -48.50
C SER A 84 5.76 25.85 -47.25
N MET A 85 5.63 24.56 -46.88
CA MET A 85 6.36 23.95 -45.77
C MET A 85 7.88 24.02 -45.96
N ALA A 86 8.34 23.94 -47.20
CA ALA A 86 9.75 24.05 -47.58
C ALA A 86 10.25 25.50 -47.57
N GLY A 87 9.37 26.49 -47.71
CA GLY A 87 9.72 27.91 -47.79
C GLY A 87 10.11 28.34 -49.20
N VAL A 88 9.34 27.92 -50.22
CA VAL A 88 9.54 28.36 -51.61
C VAL A 88 8.88 29.73 -51.82
N PRO A 89 9.52 30.68 -52.54
CA PRO A 89 8.98 32.01 -52.80
C PRO A 89 7.54 32.00 -53.34
N LEU A 90 6.80 33.09 -53.09
CA LEU A 90 5.38 33.30 -53.44
C LEU A 90 4.36 32.47 -52.62
N LEU A 91 4.81 31.69 -51.65
CA LEU A 91 3.94 30.94 -50.72
C LEU A 91 4.09 31.49 -49.31
N PHE A 92 3.01 31.42 -48.52
CA PHE A 92 2.98 32.03 -47.19
C PHE A 92 4.07 31.49 -46.24
N GLY A 93 4.44 30.22 -46.38
CA GLY A 93 5.53 29.64 -45.58
C GLY A 93 6.93 30.18 -45.91
N PHE A 94 7.15 30.79 -47.08
CA PHE A 94 8.38 31.55 -47.35
C PHE A 94 8.39 32.85 -46.55
N VAL A 95 7.32 33.64 -46.65
CA VAL A 95 7.16 34.91 -45.91
C VAL A 95 7.37 34.68 -44.42
N ALA A 96 6.71 33.67 -43.84
CA ALA A 96 6.82 33.35 -42.42
C ALA A 96 8.24 32.92 -42.00
N LYS A 97 8.95 32.13 -42.83
CA LYS A 97 10.33 31.70 -42.53
C LYS A 97 11.36 32.79 -42.74
N GLU A 98 11.15 33.67 -43.72
CA GLU A 98 12.02 34.82 -43.95
C GLU A 98 11.95 35.77 -42.74
N SER A 99 10.75 36.09 -42.25
CA SER A 99 10.57 36.85 -41.00
C SER A 99 11.23 36.17 -39.80
N ALA A 100 11.16 34.83 -39.74
CA ALA A 100 11.83 34.07 -38.69
C ALA A 100 13.37 34.12 -38.78
N TYR A 101 13.96 34.18 -39.97
CA TYR A 101 15.40 34.39 -40.10
C TYR A 101 15.78 35.83 -39.77
N GLU A 102 15.01 36.79 -40.25
CA GLU A 102 15.24 38.22 -40.01
C GLU A 102 15.28 38.55 -38.51
N ALA A 103 14.39 37.94 -37.72
CA ALA A 103 14.38 38.07 -36.26
C ALA A 103 15.69 37.63 -35.56
N PHE A 104 16.56 36.85 -36.23
CA PHE A 104 17.83 36.36 -35.67
C PHE A 104 19.06 36.79 -36.48
N VAL A 105 18.91 37.61 -37.53
CA VAL A 105 20.03 38.14 -38.35
C VAL A 105 20.82 39.20 -37.58
N HIS A 106 20.13 40.04 -36.78
CA HIS A 106 20.73 40.98 -35.84
C HIS A 106 20.32 40.60 -34.42
N PRO A 107 20.81 39.48 -33.87
CA PRO A 107 20.30 38.96 -32.62
C PRO A 107 20.75 39.85 -31.46
N GLU A 108 19.79 40.39 -30.71
CA GLU A 108 20.05 41.03 -29.41
C GLU A 108 20.30 39.99 -28.29
N ILE A 109 20.16 38.70 -28.62
CA ILE A 109 20.29 37.56 -27.69
C ILE A 109 21.66 36.90 -27.83
N ALA A 110 22.31 36.64 -26.68
CA ALA A 110 23.56 35.88 -26.62
C ALA A 110 23.41 34.49 -27.28
N GLY A 111 24.25 34.20 -28.27
CA GLY A 111 24.19 32.94 -29.02
C GLY A 111 23.19 32.92 -30.19
N GLY A 112 22.55 34.04 -30.52
CA GLY A 112 21.56 34.11 -31.61
C GLY A 112 22.08 33.64 -32.98
N THR A 113 23.37 33.81 -33.29
CA THR A 113 23.98 33.25 -34.51
C THR A 113 23.97 31.72 -34.54
N VAL A 114 24.15 31.06 -33.39
CA VAL A 114 24.07 29.59 -33.27
C VAL A 114 22.63 29.13 -33.43
N VAL A 115 21.68 29.87 -32.85
CA VAL A 115 20.24 29.62 -33.03
C VAL A 115 19.84 29.76 -34.50
N LEU A 116 20.26 30.84 -35.16
CA LEU A 116 20.02 31.08 -36.59
C LEU A 116 20.59 29.93 -37.44
N ALA A 117 21.83 29.50 -37.18
CA ALA A 117 22.42 28.36 -37.85
C ALA A 117 21.57 27.08 -37.63
N GLY A 118 21.08 26.85 -36.41
CA GLY A 118 20.16 25.76 -36.10
C GLY A 118 18.83 25.85 -36.88
N LEU A 119 18.22 27.03 -36.98
CA LEU A 119 16.99 27.27 -37.73
C LEU A 119 17.19 27.03 -39.24
N VAL A 120 18.32 27.47 -39.80
CA VAL A 120 18.69 27.24 -41.20
C VAL A 120 18.92 25.75 -41.46
N ILE A 121 19.71 25.07 -40.63
CA ILE A 121 19.94 23.61 -40.75
C ILE A 121 18.61 22.84 -40.64
N GLY A 122 17.77 23.16 -39.66
CA GLY A 122 16.44 22.56 -39.50
C GLY A 122 15.54 22.81 -40.72
N SER A 123 15.66 23.98 -41.35
CA SER A 123 14.91 24.32 -42.57
C SER A 123 15.44 23.60 -43.81
N ILE A 124 16.76 23.40 -43.93
CA ILE A 124 17.39 22.59 -44.98
C ILE A 124 16.86 21.15 -44.90
N LEU A 125 16.82 20.57 -43.70
CA LEU A 125 16.25 19.24 -43.46
C LEU A 125 14.75 19.23 -43.74
N THR A 126 14.04 20.31 -43.42
CA THR A 126 12.62 20.47 -43.74
C THR A 126 12.37 20.42 -45.23
N PHE A 127 13.13 21.19 -46.01
CA PHE A 127 13.08 21.15 -47.46
C PHE A 127 13.35 19.72 -47.97
N ALA A 128 14.40 19.08 -47.47
CA ALA A 128 14.80 17.75 -47.90
C ALA A 128 13.72 16.68 -47.64
N TYR A 129 13.17 16.61 -46.43
CA TYR A 129 12.11 15.63 -46.14
C TYR A 129 10.80 15.95 -46.86
N THR A 130 10.53 17.22 -47.16
CA THR A 130 9.37 17.65 -47.95
C THR A 130 9.49 17.18 -49.40
N GLY A 131 10.65 17.36 -50.01
CA GLY A 131 10.95 16.82 -51.34
C GLY A 131 10.80 15.29 -51.36
N ARG A 132 11.34 14.60 -50.34
CA ARG A 132 11.16 13.14 -50.18
C ARG A 132 9.70 12.74 -50.05
N LEU A 133 8.90 13.50 -49.31
CA LEU A 133 7.46 13.26 -49.15
C LEU A 133 6.73 13.38 -50.48
N LEU A 134 6.95 14.47 -51.24
CA LEU A 134 6.24 14.74 -52.50
C LEU A 134 6.67 13.77 -53.61
N LEU A 135 7.97 13.56 -53.78
CA LEU A 135 8.50 12.63 -54.78
C LEU A 135 8.05 11.20 -54.47
N GLY A 136 8.21 10.73 -53.22
CA GLY A 136 7.78 9.38 -52.86
C GLY A 136 6.26 9.19 -52.82
N ALA A 137 5.47 10.26 -52.68
CA ALA A 137 4.02 10.16 -52.78
C ALA A 137 3.54 10.07 -54.22
N PHE A 138 4.12 10.82 -55.17
CA PHE A 138 3.54 11.04 -56.50
C PHE A 138 4.41 10.62 -57.70
N ARG A 139 5.66 10.19 -57.50
CA ARG A 139 6.55 9.70 -58.55
C ARG A 139 6.84 8.21 -58.32
N PRO A 140 6.50 7.31 -59.26
CA PRO A 140 6.81 5.90 -59.13
C PRO A 140 8.33 5.70 -59.01
N GLY A 141 8.76 4.77 -58.15
CA GLY A 141 10.17 4.42 -58.01
C GLY A 141 11.06 5.43 -57.27
N ALA A 142 10.56 6.64 -56.95
CA ALA A 142 11.35 7.66 -56.26
C ALA A 142 11.75 7.27 -54.82
N ALA A 143 10.99 6.36 -54.19
CA ALA A 143 11.35 5.81 -52.88
C ALA A 143 12.55 4.84 -52.93
N PHE A 144 12.79 4.18 -54.07
CA PHE A 144 13.92 3.27 -54.31
C PHE A 144 15.20 4.02 -54.68
N GLU A 145 15.08 5.30 -55.04
CA GLU A 145 16.19 6.19 -55.34
C GLU A 145 16.96 6.67 -54.09
N GLY A 146 16.83 6.02 -52.93
CA GLY A 146 17.45 6.51 -51.69
C GLY A 146 17.69 5.48 -50.58
N ILE A 147 17.31 4.22 -50.77
CA ILE A 147 17.37 3.18 -49.74
C ILE A 147 17.92 1.92 -50.41
N ASP A 148 19.21 1.63 -50.23
CA ASP A 148 19.66 0.25 -50.26
C ASP A 148 19.05 -0.38 -49.01
N ALA A 149 18.01 -1.20 -49.19
CA ALA A 149 17.34 -1.86 -48.08
C ALA A 149 18.30 -2.86 -47.40
N ILE A 150 18.16 -3.00 -46.08
CA ILE A 150 18.95 -3.92 -45.23
C ILE A 150 18.69 -5.40 -45.59
N GLU A 151 17.69 -5.66 -46.42
CA GLU A 151 17.55 -6.86 -47.24
C GLU A 151 17.12 -6.40 -48.64
N PRO A 152 17.59 -7.02 -49.74
CA PRO A 152 17.05 -6.74 -51.05
C PRO A 152 15.62 -7.27 -51.08
N LEU A 153 14.65 -6.41 -50.72
CA LEU A 153 13.29 -6.59 -51.21
C LEU A 153 13.41 -6.46 -52.72
N ASP A 154 13.27 -7.58 -53.41
CA ASP A 154 13.19 -7.61 -54.86
C ASP A 154 12.12 -6.57 -55.26
N PRO A 155 12.38 -5.62 -56.18
CA PRO A 155 11.42 -4.57 -56.55
C PRO A 155 10.04 -5.11 -56.99
N THR A 156 9.96 -6.43 -57.24
CA THR A 156 8.79 -7.24 -57.55
C THR A 156 7.92 -7.60 -56.34
N ASP A 157 8.42 -7.57 -55.10
CA ASP A 157 7.74 -8.09 -53.90
C ASP A 157 6.82 -7.07 -53.19
N VAL A 158 6.95 -5.78 -53.48
CA VAL A 158 6.02 -4.76 -52.98
C VAL A 158 5.08 -4.38 -54.11
N PRO A 159 3.80 -4.82 -54.10
CA PRO A 159 2.85 -4.45 -55.14
C PRO A 159 2.75 -2.93 -55.21
N THR A 160 3.24 -2.36 -56.30
CA THR A 160 3.08 -0.92 -56.55
C THR A 160 1.63 -0.66 -56.88
N VAL A 161 1.07 0.39 -56.28
CA VAL A 161 -0.30 0.81 -56.60
C VAL A 161 -0.28 1.43 -57.99
N VAL A 162 -0.97 0.77 -58.93
CA VAL A 162 -1.11 1.22 -60.31
C VAL A 162 -2.51 1.76 -60.52
N ASP A 163 -2.58 3.01 -60.97
CA ASP A 163 -3.81 3.72 -61.37
C ASP A 163 -5.01 3.57 -60.40
N PRO A 164 -4.85 4.00 -59.14
CA PRO A 164 -5.93 3.94 -58.16
C PRO A 164 -7.07 4.89 -58.55
N PRO A 165 -8.32 4.61 -58.11
CA PRO A 165 -9.48 5.41 -58.44
C PRO A 165 -9.26 6.91 -58.19
N ALA A 166 -9.62 7.72 -59.17
CA ALA A 166 -9.47 9.17 -59.07
C ALA A 166 -10.36 9.70 -57.92
N PRO A 167 -9.81 10.53 -57.00
CA PRO A 167 -10.60 11.06 -55.91
C PRO A 167 -11.62 12.08 -56.43
N ALA A 168 -12.87 11.94 -55.99
CA ALA A 168 -13.93 12.90 -56.29
C ALA A 168 -13.54 14.31 -55.81
N LEU A 169 -14.02 15.34 -56.52
CA LEU A 169 -13.74 16.74 -56.19
C LEU A 169 -14.07 17.07 -54.73
N ALA A 170 -15.25 16.67 -54.25
CA ALA A 170 -15.67 16.89 -52.87
C ALA A 170 -14.72 16.29 -51.83
N PHE A 171 -14.00 15.23 -52.19
CA PHE A 171 -13.11 14.52 -51.27
C PHE A 171 -11.75 15.22 -51.10
N TRP A 172 -11.21 15.82 -52.16
CA TRP A 172 -9.93 16.56 -52.08
C TRP A 172 -10.08 18.08 -52.01
N ALA A 173 -11.28 18.63 -52.29
CA ALA A 173 -11.56 20.07 -52.27
C ALA A 173 -11.16 20.78 -50.97
N PRO A 174 -11.36 20.22 -49.75
CA PRO A 174 -10.89 20.86 -48.53
C PRO A 174 -9.36 21.07 -48.50
N ALA A 175 -8.60 20.09 -49.01
CA ALA A 175 -7.14 20.22 -49.12
C ALA A 175 -6.76 21.27 -50.17
N GLY A 176 -7.48 21.28 -51.30
CA GLY A 176 -7.30 22.30 -52.35
C GLY A 176 -7.60 23.72 -51.87
N LEU A 177 -8.64 23.90 -51.06
CA LEU A 177 -9.00 25.19 -50.46
C LEU A 177 -7.89 25.72 -49.55
N LEU A 178 -7.36 24.88 -48.65
CA LEU A 178 -6.26 25.27 -47.76
C LEU A 178 -4.96 25.56 -48.53
N ALA A 179 -4.67 24.80 -49.59
CA ALA A 179 -3.56 25.08 -50.50
C ALA A 179 -3.74 26.43 -51.22
N ALA A 180 -4.96 26.74 -51.66
CA ALA A 180 -5.29 28.00 -52.31
C ALA A 180 -5.15 29.18 -51.35
N ILE A 181 -5.60 29.04 -50.10
CA ILE A 181 -5.39 30.06 -49.05
C ILE A 181 -3.89 30.26 -48.81
N THR A 182 -3.11 29.18 -48.74
CA THR A 182 -1.64 29.26 -48.59
C THR A 182 -0.97 30.05 -49.72
N LEU A 183 -1.43 29.87 -50.96
CA LEU A 183 -0.95 30.63 -52.12
C LEU A 183 -1.43 32.09 -52.08
N LEU A 184 -2.71 32.32 -51.76
CA LEU A 184 -3.30 33.65 -51.66
C LEU A 184 -2.56 34.51 -50.63
N LEU A 185 -2.31 33.97 -49.43
CA LEU A 185 -1.55 34.66 -48.39
C LEU A 185 -0.06 34.80 -48.72
N GLY A 186 0.48 33.96 -49.62
CA GLY A 186 1.84 34.12 -50.12
C GLY A 186 1.98 35.26 -51.15
N LEU A 187 0.95 35.46 -51.97
CA LEU A 187 0.89 36.53 -52.98
C LEU A 187 0.46 37.87 -52.38
N VAL A 188 -0.43 37.85 -51.40
CA VAL A 188 -0.94 39.03 -50.70
C VAL A 188 -0.85 38.81 -49.18
N PRO A 189 0.36 38.89 -48.58
CA PRO A 189 0.56 38.63 -47.16
C PRO A 189 -0.13 39.64 -46.26
N ASP A 190 -0.44 40.82 -46.80
CA ASP A 190 -1.16 41.87 -46.08
C ASP A 190 -2.55 41.43 -45.58
N LEU A 191 -3.17 40.46 -46.25
CA LEU A 191 -4.42 39.82 -45.79
C LEU A 191 -4.26 39.11 -44.44
N ALA A 192 -3.05 38.64 -44.13
CA ALA A 192 -2.71 38.01 -42.84
C ALA A 192 -2.06 38.99 -41.85
N SER A 193 -1.48 40.12 -42.30
CA SER A 193 -0.77 41.08 -41.45
C SER A 193 -1.61 41.54 -40.25
N HIS A 194 -2.88 41.90 -40.46
CA HIS A 194 -3.75 42.35 -39.36
C HIS A 194 -4.00 41.23 -38.33
N LEU A 195 -4.25 40.00 -38.79
CA LEU A 195 -4.50 38.87 -37.90
C LEU A 195 -3.24 38.48 -37.13
N VAL A 196 -2.10 38.41 -37.81
CA VAL A 196 -0.79 38.09 -37.22
C VAL A 196 -0.37 39.17 -36.23
N GLY A 197 -0.51 40.45 -36.60
CA GLY A 197 -0.18 41.58 -35.75
C GLY A 197 -1.04 41.63 -34.48
N ALA A 198 -2.36 41.46 -34.61
CA ALA A 198 -3.26 41.44 -33.46
C ALA A 198 -2.94 40.27 -32.49
N ALA A 199 -2.64 39.09 -33.03
CA ALA A 199 -2.28 37.93 -32.22
C ALA A 199 -0.88 38.07 -31.59
N ALA A 200 0.08 38.68 -32.29
CA ALA A 200 1.42 38.94 -31.75
C ALA A 200 1.39 40.01 -30.65
N ALA A 201 0.67 41.12 -30.86
CA ALA A 201 0.49 42.18 -29.87
C ALA A 201 -0.22 41.72 -28.59
N ALA A 202 -1.09 40.70 -28.70
CA ALA A 202 -1.72 40.07 -27.54
C ALA A 202 -0.76 39.19 -26.73
N LEU A 203 0.30 38.67 -27.35
CA LEU A 203 1.33 37.86 -26.70
C LEU A 203 2.48 38.72 -26.14
N ASP A 204 2.79 39.82 -26.83
CA ASP A 204 3.87 40.73 -26.48
C ASP A 204 3.45 42.18 -26.81
N GLY A 205 3.33 43.01 -25.77
CA GLY A 205 2.82 44.38 -25.88
C GLY A 205 3.77 45.37 -26.55
N GLU A 206 5.04 44.98 -26.79
CA GLU A 206 6.04 45.80 -27.48
C GLU A 206 6.06 45.55 -28.99
N VAL A 207 5.23 44.62 -29.50
CA VAL A 207 5.12 44.35 -30.93
C VAL A 207 4.43 45.50 -31.65
N GLU A 208 5.22 46.30 -32.36
CA GLU A 208 4.69 47.23 -33.36
C GLU A 208 4.11 46.45 -34.56
N ALA A 209 3.01 46.94 -35.13
CA ALA A 209 2.35 46.32 -36.28
C ALA A 209 3.25 46.38 -37.53
N LYS A 210 4.10 45.37 -37.71
CA LYS A 210 4.89 45.19 -38.95
C LYS A 210 4.03 44.56 -40.04
N HIS A 211 4.09 45.14 -41.24
CA HIS A 211 3.49 44.55 -42.44
C HIS A 211 4.30 43.35 -42.92
N LEU A 212 3.65 42.23 -43.16
CA LEU A 212 4.25 41.10 -43.87
C LEU A 212 4.44 41.48 -45.34
N ALA A 213 5.68 41.53 -45.82
CA ALA A 213 5.96 41.75 -47.24
C ALA A 213 6.25 40.43 -47.95
N VAL A 214 5.87 40.35 -49.24
CA VAL A 214 6.26 39.24 -50.12
C VAL A 214 7.77 39.23 -50.36
N TRP A 215 8.39 40.41 -50.25
CA TRP A 215 9.77 40.67 -50.63
C TRP A 215 10.32 41.83 -49.81
N HIS A 216 11.34 41.57 -48.98
CA HIS A 216 11.96 42.57 -48.10
C HIS A 216 13.24 43.21 -48.70
N GLY A 217 13.57 42.91 -49.96
CA GLY A 217 14.79 43.39 -50.64
C GLY A 217 15.90 42.33 -50.69
N LEU A 218 17.08 42.71 -51.18
CA LEU A 218 18.28 41.87 -51.10
C LEU A 218 18.85 41.96 -49.67
N ASN A 219 18.33 41.15 -48.75
CA ASN A 219 18.77 41.10 -47.35
C ASN A 219 19.47 39.76 -47.01
N GLN A 220 20.04 39.66 -45.81
CA GLN A 220 20.73 38.43 -45.37
C GLN A 220 19.76 37.24 -45.18
N ALA A 221 18.52 37.50 -44.76
CA ALA A 221 17.48 36.47 -44.61
C ALA A 221 17.14 35.79 -45.94
N LEU A 222 17.10 36.54 -47.05
CA LEU A 222 16.91 36.02 -48.40
C LEU A 222 18.09 35.14 -48.82
N VAL A 223 19.33 35.54 -48.54
CA VAL A 223 20.53 34.71 -48.83
C VAL A 223 20.46 33.38 -48.08
N LEU A 224 20.07 33.39 -46.81
CA LEU A 224 19.89 32.18 -46.01
C LEU A 224 18.73 31.30 -46.52
N SER A 225 17.66 31.90 -47.04
CA SER A 225 16.55 31.19 -47.67
C SER A 225 16.97 30.54 -48.99
N LEU A 226 17.71 31.25 -49.84
CA LEU A 226 18.30 30.72 -51.07
C LEU A 226 19.27 29.57 -50.77
N LEU A 227 20.13 29.73 -49.76
CA LEU A 227 21.03 28.68 -49.28
C LEU A 227 20.25 27.46 -48.77
N THR A 228 19.18 27.69 -48.01
CA THR A 228 18.29 26.63 -47.52
C THR A 228 17.71 25.80 -48.66
N MET A 229 17.20 26.46 -49.70
CA MET A 229 16.64 25.80 -50.88
C MET A 229 17.71 25.09 -51.71
N ALA A 230 18.88 25.71 -51.90
CA ALA A 230 19.99 25.11 -52.65
C ALA A 230 20.53 23.85 -51.95
N SER A 231 20.82 23.94 -50.64
CA SER A 231 21.28 22.81 -49.84
C SER A 231 20.19 21.74 -49.68
N GLY A 232 18.93 22.13 -49.48
CA GLY A 232 17.80 21.21 -49.44
C GLY A 232 17.63 20.44 -50.75
N THR A 233 17.70 21.12 -51.89
CA THR A 233 17.67 20.49 -53.22
C THR A 233 18.83 19.53 -53.40
N ALA A 234 20.05 19.92 -53.01
CA ALA A 234 21.21 19.03 -53.06
C ALA A 234 21.00 17.77 -52.21
N LEU A 235 20.41 17.86 -51.01
CA LEU A 235 20.10 16.69 -50.17
C LEU A 235 19.04 15.77 -50.80
N VAL A 236 18.04 16.33 -51.51
CA VAL A 236 17.03 15.53 -52.22
C VAL A 236 17.67 14.79 -53.40
N VAL A 237 18.44 15.49 -54.24
CA VAL A 237 19.10 14.91 -55.42
C VAL A 237 20.16 13.88 -55.01
N LEU A 238 20.90 14.13 -53.93
CA LEU A 238 21.90 13.21 -53.37
C LEU A 238 21.30 12.17 -52.42
N GLY A 239 19.98 11.98 -52.42
CA GLY A 239 19.24 11.14 -51.48
C GLY A 239 19.82 9.73 -51.26
N ARG A 240 20.34 9.06 -52.30
CA ARG A 240 21.05 7.77 -52.20
C ARG A 240 22.26 7.81 -51.28
N ARG A 241 23.13 8.80 -51.49
CA ARG A 241 24.38 8.93 -50.73
C ARG A 241 24.08 9.34 -49.29
N VAL A 242 23.14 10.28 -49.11
CA VAL A 242 22.70 10.73 -47.80
C VAL A 242 22.05 9.58 -47.01
N GLY A 243 21.21 8.77 -47.65
CA GLY A 243 20.57 7.59 -47.03
C GLY A 243 21.58 6.57 -46.50
N ARG A 244 22.63 6.25 -47.28
CA ARG A 244 23.72 5.34 -46.84
C ARG A 244 24.46 5.87 -45.62
N VAL A 245 24.72 7.18 -45.57
CA VAL A 245 25.39 7.81 -44.42
C VAL A 245 24.45 7.83 -43.22
N GLN A 246 23.17 8.17 -43.41
CA GLN A 246 22.17 8.15 -42.34
C GLN A 246 21.98 6.77 -41.71
N GLN A 247 22.06 5.70 -42.49
CA GLN A 247 22.00 4.33 -41.96
C GLN A 247 23.17 4.02 -41.01
N ARG A 248 24.36 4.58 -41.26
CA ARG A 248 25.53 4.43 -40.38
C ARG A 248 25.47 5.31 -39.13
N LEU A 249 24.79 6.46 -39.22
CA LEU A 249 24.62 7.41 -38.13
C LEU A 249 23.36 7.17 -37.29
N ARG A 250 22.67 6.05 -37.49
CA ARG A 250 21.43 5.75 -36.78
C ARG A 250 21.72 5.62 -35.27
N ALA A 251 21.11 6.49 -34.46
CA ALA A 251 21.24 6.41 -33.02
C ALA A 251 20.75 5.05 -32.52
N PRO A 252 21.49 4.37 -31.63
CA PRO A 252 21.10 3.05 -31.11
C PRO A 252 19.88 3.11 -30.18
N PHE A 253 19.48 4.30 -29.72
CA PHE A 253 18.36 4.51 -28.82
C PHE A 253 17.40 5.58 -29.35
N ASP A 254 16.11 5.29 -29.38
CA ASP A 254 15.03 6.26 -29.64
C ASP A 254 14.37 6.71 -28.32
N GLY A 255 13.61 7.82 -28.36
CA GLY A 255 12.84 8.31 -27.21
C GLY A 255 11.82 7.30 -26.69
N GLY A 256 11.26 6.47 -27.58
CA GLY A 256 10.39 5.35 -27.19
C GLY A 256 11.13 4.30 -26.35
N ASP A 257 12.38 3.99 -26.70
CA ASP A 257 13.20 3.04 -25.94
C ASP A 257 13.55 3.61 -24.57
N ALA A 258 13.89 4.91 -24.49
CA ALA A 258 14.16 5.58 -23.23
C ALA A 258 12.96 5.53 -22.27
N TYR A 259 11.75 5.80 -22.78
CA TYR A 259 10.52 5.67 -22.00
C TYR A 259 10.31 4.25 -21.48
N LEU A 260 10.46 3.24 -22.34
CA LEU A 260 10.31 1.83 -21.95
C LEU A 260 11.36 1.38 -20.95
N VAL A 261 12.60 1.84 -21.07
CA VAL A 261 13.68 1.58 -20.09
C VAL A 261 13.34 2.19 -18.74
N GLY A 262 12.84 3.42 -18.71
CA GLY A 262 12.37 4.09 -17.50
C GLY A 262 11.25 3.32 -16.81
N LEU A 263 10.23 2.93 -17.56
CA LEU A 263 9.10 2.16 -17.04
C LEU A 263 9.53 0.79 -16.48
N ARG A 264 10.40 0.06 -17.21
CA ARG A 264 10.96 -1.20 -16.71
C ARG A 264 11.82 -0.99 -15.47
N GLY A 265 12.57 0.11 -15.40
CA GLY A 265 13.34 0.50 -14.23
C GLY A 265 12.45 0.68 -13.00
N LEU A 266 11.37 1.45 -13.15
CA LEU A 266 10.39 1.68 -12.09
C LEU A 266 9.79 0.38 -11.57
N ASN A 267 9.32 -0.50 -12.46
CA ASN A 267 8.73 -1.78 -12.06
C ASN A 267 9.75 -2.67 -11.33
N ARG A 268 11.00 -2.76 -11.82
CA ARG A 268 12.05 -3.53 -11.13
C ARG A 268 12.32 -3.01 -9.71
N VAL A 269 12.25 -1.69 -9.50
CA VAL A 269 12.41 -1.11 -8.17
C VAL A 269 11.21 -1.45 -7.30
N ALA A 270 9.98 -1.34 -7.83
CA ALA A 270 8.76 -1.72 -7.12
C ALA A 270 8.77 -3.20 -6.68
N ASP A 271 9.15 -4.11 -7.58
CA ASP A 271 9.25 -5.54 -7.28
C ASP A 271 10.28 -5.82 -6.19
N ARG A 272 11.44 -5.16 -6.25
CA ARG A 272 12.49 -5.30 -5.22
C ARG A 272 12.04 -4.77 -3.87
N LEU A 273 11.43 -3.59 -3.83
CA LEU A 273 10.92 -3.01 -2.58
C LEU A 273 9.84 -3.91 -1.96
N THR A 274 8.94 -4.44 -2.78
CA THR A 274 7.90 -5.36 -2.33
C THR A 274 8.50 -6.67 -1.81
N GLY A 275 9.49 -7.24 -2.50
CA GLY A 275 10.16 -8.46 -2.03
C GLY A 275 10.93 -8.28 -0.71
N VAL A 276 11.46 -7.08 -0.44
CA VAL A 276 12.13 -6.75 0.83
C VAL A 276 11.14 -6.51 1.95
N LEU A 277 10.10 -5.70 1.71
CA LEU A 277 9.13 -5.30 2.72
C LEU A 277 8.09 -6.39 3.00
N GLN A 278 7.64 -7.12 1.98
CA GLN A 278 6.58 -8.13 2.07
C GLN A 278 7.14 -9.55 1.89
N ASN A 279 8.17 -9.89 2.67
CA ASN A 279 8.85 -11.19 2.59
C ASN A 279 8.07 -12.39 3.18
N GLY A 280 6.89 -12.18 3.76
CA GLY A 280 6.04 -13.21 4.37
C GLY A 280 6.56 -13.77 5.70
N SER A 281 7.64 -13.22 6.26
CA SER A 281 8.30 -13.77 7.44
C SER A 281 7.81 -13.09 8.73
N LEU A 282 7.02 -13.82 9.53
CA LEU A 282 6.54 -13.34 10.84
C LEU A 282 7.68 -12.85 11.76
N PRO A 283 8.83 -13.57 11.91
CA PRO A 283 9.94 -13.07 12.72
C PRO A 283 10.52 -11.73 12.24
N VAL A 284 10.53 -11.48 10.92
CA VAL A 284 11.01 -10.20 10.38
C VAL A 284 10.01 -9.10 10.68
N TYR A 285 8.71 -9.34 10.46
CA TYR A 285 7.67 -8.36 10.79
C TYR A 285 7.66 -8.01 12.27
N THR A 286 7.70 -9.02 13.15
CA THR A 286 7.78 -8.79 14.59
C THR A 286 9.06 -8.04 14.97
N GLY A 287 10.20 -8.38 14.35
CA GLY A 287 11.45 -7.67 14.55
C GLY A 287 11.36 -6.18 14.16
N VAL A 288 10.79 -5.88 12.99
CA VAL A 288 10.57 -4.49 12.53
C VAL A 288 9.64 -3.73 13.46
N ILE A 289 8.53 -4.36 13.89
CA ILE A 289 7.57 -3.75 14.83
C ILE A 289 8.27 -3.43 16.15
N LEU A 290 8.97 -4.41 16.74
CA LEU A 290 9.69 -4.25 18.00
C LEU A 290 10.73 -3.14 17.89
N VAL A 291 11.58 -3.16 16.86
CA VAL A 291 12.58 -2.11 16.64
C VAL A 291 11.92 -0.74 16.52
N THR A 292 10.83 -0.61 15.76
CA THR A 292 10.17 0.67 15.53
C THR A 292 9.53 1.21 16.82
N VAL A 293 8.79 0.36 17.54
CA VAL A 293 8.11 0.71 18.80
C VAL A 293 9.12 1.05 19.90
N THR A 294 10.35 0.53 19.85
CA THR A 294 11.37 0.89 20.85
C THR A 294 12.30 2.01 20.41
N ALA A 295 12.69 2.07 19.13
CA ALA A 295 13.68 3.05 18.67
C ALA A 295 13.14 4.48 18.73
N LEU A 296 11.86 4.70 18.40
CA LEU A 296 11.27 6.03 18.44
C LEU A 296 11.17 6.58 19.88
N PRO A 297 10.58 5.86 20.86
CA PRO A 297 10.62 6.30 22.26
C PRO A 297 12.03 6.39 22.83
N ALA A 298 12.96 5.55 22.39
CA ALA A 298 14.35 5.62 22.85
C ALA A 298 14.97 6.99 22.58
N LEU A 299 14.63 7.65 21.46
CA LEU A 299 15.08 9.02 21.18
C LEU A 299 14.60 10.02 22.24
N ALA A 300 13.38 9.85 22.77
CA ALA A 300 12.85 10.70 23.83
C ALA A 300 13.47 10.43 25.21
N LEU A 301 14.07 9.25 25.41
CA LEU A 301 14.82 8.92 26.62
C LEU A 301 16.23 9.51 26.62
N ILE A 302 16.77 9.88 25.44
CA ILE A 302 18.10 10.50 25.35
C ILE A 302 18.07 11.87 26.04
N GLY A 303 18.87 12.01 27.09
CA GLY A 303 18.96 13.25 27.87
C GLY A 303 17.85 13.44 28.91
N ALA A 304 16.95 12.45 29.09
CA ALA A 304 16.00 12.48 30.20
C ALA A 304 16.74 12.32 31.54
N PRO A 305 16.35 13.06 32.58
CA PRO A 305 16.99 12.95 33.88
C PRO A 305 16.73 11.57 34.50
N LEU A 306 17.77 11.01 35.10
CA LEU A 306 17.61 9.82 35.94
C LEU A 306 16.99 10.22 37.29
N PRO A 307 16.20 9.34 37.92
CA PRO A 307 15.73 9.57 39.28
C PRO A 307 16.91 9.77 40.25
N ASP A 308 16.81 10.75 41.15
CA ASP A 308 17.85 11.06 42.14
C ASP A 308 18.01 9.97 43.22
N ASP A 309 16.93 9.23 43.52
CA ASP A 309 16.93 8.12 44.46
C ASP A 309 16.54 6.82 43.74
N LEU A 310 17.52 5.93 43.56
CA LEU A 310 17.34 4.60 42.96
C LEU A 310 17.31 3.55 44.06
N SER A 311 16.19 3.43 44.76
CA SER A 311 15.95 2.31 45.67
C SER A 311 15.79 1.01 44.86
N LEU A 312 16.83 0.19 44.78
CA LEU A 312 16.83 -1.04 43.98
C LEU A 312 15.93 -2.15 44.55
N THR A 313 15.59 -2.08 45.84
CA THR A 313 14.76 -3.09 46.50
C THR A 313 14.03 -2.49 47.71
N SER A 314 12.83 -3.01 47.96
CA SER A 314 12.00 -2.72 49.13
C SER A 314 12.10 -3.81 50.20
N SER A 315 12.43 -5.05 49.80
CA SER A 315 12.53 -6.22 50.66
C SER A 315 13.58 -7.20 50.12
N PRO A 316 14.35 -7.90 50.97
CA PRO A 316 15.27 -8.96 50.51
C PRO A 316 14.61 -10.02 49.61
N GLY A 317 13.28 -10.22 49.73
CA GLY A 317 12.50 -11.11 48.87
C GLY A 317 12.49 -10.68 47.39
N ASP A 318 12.65 -9.39 47.08
CA ASP A 318 12.65 -8.87 45.71
C ASP A 318 13.79 -9.48 44.89
N TRP A 319 14.97 -9.65 45.49
CA TRP A 319 16.12 -10.27 44.83
C TRP A 319 15.89 -11.74 44.51
N ALA A 320 15.24 -12.48 45.42
CA ALA A 320 14.92 -13.88 45.20
C ALA A 320 13.91 -14.05 44.06
N VAL A 321 12.88 -13.21 44.02
CA VAL A 321 11.88 -13.23 42.94
C VAL A 321 12.48 -12.79 41.61
N ALA A 322 13.31 -11.73 41.60
CA ALA A 322 14.01 -11.28 40.40
C ALA A 322 14.95 -12.36 39.85
N ALA A 323 15.72 -13.03 40.72
CA ALA A 323 16.57 -14.15 40.32
C ALA A 323 15.74 -15.30 39.72
N LEU A 324 14.60 -15.64 40.34
CA LEU A 324 13.70 -16.66 39.83
C LEU A 324 13.13 -16.30 38.46
N LEU A 325 12.69 -15.05 38.25
CA LEU A 325 12.19 -14.55 36.97
C LEU A 325 13.27 -14.62 35.87
N VAL A 326 14.49 -14.18 36.17
CA VAL A 326 15.60 -14.20 35.20
C VAL A 326 15.98 -15.64 34.85
N VAL A 327 16.11 -16.53 35.83
CA VAL A 327 16.48 -17.93 35.60
C VAL A 327 15.39 -18.67 34.84
N ALA A 328 14.12 -18.53 35.25
CA ALA A 328 12.99 -19.19 34.60
C ALA A 328 12.77 -18.66 33.17
N GLY A 329 12.87 -17.34 32.97
CA GLY A 329 12.78 -16.72 31.64
C GLY A 329 13.92 -17.13 30.71
N ALA A 330 15.16 -17.17 31.22
CA ALA A 330 16.30 -17.68 30.45
C ALA A 330 16.13 -19.17 30.10
N ALA A 331 15.65 -19.98 31.04
CA ALA A 331 15.36 -21.40 30.79
C ALA A 331 14.30 -21.57 29.70
N ALA A 332 13.20 -20.81 29.75
CA ALA A 332 12.14 -20.86 28.72
C ALA A 332 12.67 -20.55 27.31
N CYS A 333 13.69 -19.68 27.18
CA CYS A 333 14.30 -19.32 25.91
C CYS A 333 15.35 -20.33 25.39
N VAL A 334 15.95 -21.14 26.27
CA VAL A 334 17.06 -22.04 25.92
C VAL A 334 16.61 -23.50 25.77
N LEU A 335 15.54 -23.90 26.47
CA LEU A 335 15.02 -25.27 26.45
C LEU A 335 14.48 -25.64 25.07
N ARG A 336 14.91 -26.81 24.56
CA ARG A 336 14.55 -27.30 23.21
C ARG A 336 13.26 -28.11 23.17
N HIS A 337 12.84 -28.65 24.31
CA HIS A 337 11.59 -29.40 24.43
C HIS A 337 10.46 -28.45 24.76
N ARG A 338 9.35 -28.53 24.00
CA ARG A 338 8.21 -27.61 24.17
C ARG A 338 7.58 -27.70 25.56
N MET A 339 7.43 -28.92 26.08
CA MET A 339 6.90 -29.16 27.42
C MET A 339 7.78 -28.52 28.50
N ALA A 340 9.11 -28.68 28.39
CA ALA A 340 10.04 -28.09 29.35
C ALA A 340 10.00 -26.55 29.29
N ALA A 341 9.90 -25.97 28.10
CA ALA A 341 9.77 -24.53 27.92
C ALA A 341 8.46 -23.98 28.50
N VAL A 342 7.34 -24.68 28.35
CA VAL A 342 6.06 -24.31 28.99
C VAL A 342 6.12 -24.43 30.50
N LEU A 343 6.78 -25.45 31.06
CA LEU A 343 6.98 -25.55 32.51
C LEU A 343 7.85 -24.40 33.05
N ALA A 344 8.89 -24.01 32.31
CA ALA A 344 9.72 -22.86 32.66
C ALA A 344 8.92 -21.54 32.57
N LEU A 345 8.05 -21.38 31.57
CA LEU A 345 7.11 -20.26 31.47
C LEU A 345 6.13 -20.26 32.66
N GLY A 346 5.67 -21.44 33.09
CA GLY A 346 4.90 -21.62 34.31
C GLY A 346 5.60 -21.07 35.54
N ALA A 347 6.88 -21.41 35.70
CA ALA A 347 7.70 -20.88 36.79
C ALA A 347 7.81 -19.34 36.75
N VAL A 348 7.87 -18.72 35.56
CA VAL A 348 7.79 -17.25 35.42
C VAL A 348 6.46 -16.72 35.95
N GLY A 349 5.33 -17.34 35.59
CA GLY A 349 4.01 -16.93 36.07
C GLY A 349 3.83 -17.04 37.58
N TYR A 350 4.29 -18.13 38.21
CA TYR A 350 4.29 -18.28 39.66
C TYR A 350 5.23 -17.27 40.36
N ALA A 351 6.39 -16.97 39.75
CA ALA A 351 7.29 -15.95 40.26
C ALA A 351 6.66 -14.54 40.20
N MET A 352 5.91 -14.24 39.12
CA MET A 352 5.11 -13.01 39.01
C MET A 352 4.01 -12.94 40.07
N ALA A 353 3.32 -14.05 40.37
CA ALA A 353 2.34 -14.09 41.45
C ALA A 353 2.98 -13.79 42.81
N LEU A 354 4.17 -14.33 43.08
CA LEU A 354 4.92 -14.02 44.30
C LEU A 354 5.34 -12.55 44.36
N LEU A 355 5.74 -11.96 43.23
CA LEU A 355 5.99 -10.51 43.13
C LEU A 355 4.75 -9.71 43.54
N PHE A 356 3.57 -10.07 43.04
CA PHE A 356 2.33 -9.39 43.42
C PHE A 356 1.99 -9.52 44.90
N VAL A 357 2.25 -10.68 45.52
CA VAL A 357 2.09 -10.85 46.98
C VAL A 357 3.04 -9.92 47.74
N LEU A 358 4.32 -9.87 47.37
CA LEU A 358 5.32 -9.02 48.01
C LEU A 358 4.98 -7.52 47.88
N GLN A 359 4.38 -7.13 46.75
CA GLN A 359 3.95 -5.76 46.48
C GLN A 359 2.53 -5.44 47.02
N GLY A 360 1.92 -6.34 47.79
CA GLY A 360 0.63 -6.09 48.43
C GLY A 360 -0.57 -6.08 47.48
N ALA A 361 -0.49 -6.79 46.35
CA ALA A 361 -1.54 -6.93 45.34
C ALA A 361 -2.16 -8.35 45.34
N PRO A 362 -2.94 -8.72 46.38
CA PRO A 362 -3.46 -10.07 46.55
C PRO A 362 -4.46 -10.49 45.47
N ASP A 363 -5.32 -9.60 44.97
CA ASP A 363 -6.25 -9.90 43.87
C ASP A 363 -5.49 -10.31 42.61
N LEU A 364 -4.47 -9.55 42.23
CA LEU A 364 -3.61 -9.84 41.08
C LEU A 364 -2.87 -11.17 41.26
N ALA A 365 -2.36 -11.44 42.47
CA ALA A 365 -1.69 -12.70 42.77
C ALA A 365 -2.64 -13.90 42.60
N LEU A 366 -3.86 -13.83 43.15
CA LEU A 366 -4.86 -14.89 43.01
C LEU A 366 -5.26 -15.11 41.56
N THR A 367 -5.49 -14.04 40.79
CA THR A 367 -5.76 -14.16 39.36
C THR A 367 -4.59 -14.77 38.60
N GLN A 368 -3.36 -14.34 38.87
CA GLN A 368 -2.16 -14.82 38.19
C GLN A 368 -1.96 -16.32 38.44
N LEU A 369 -2.12 -16.78 39.69
CA LEU A 369 -2.02 -18.20 40.04
C LEU A 369 -3.08 -19.03 39.32
N ALA A 370 -4.33 -18.54 39.26
CA ALA A 370 -5.42 -19.24 38.60
C ALA A 370 -5.22 -19.31 37.08
N ILE A 371 -4.82 -18.20 36.45
CA ILE A 371 -4.47 -18.16 35.01
C ILE A 371 -3.31 -19.10 34.72
N GLU A 372 -2.24 -19.08 35.54
CA GLU A 372 -1.06 -19.91 35.27
C GLU A 372 -1.37 -21.40 35.39
N THR A 373 -2.13 -21.78 36.43
CA THR A 373 -2.58 -23.16 36.63
C THR A 373 -3.43 -23.64 35.46
N LEU A 374 -4.39 -22.82 35.03
CA LEU A 374 -5.28 -23.17 33.92
C LEU A 374 -4.54 -23.16 32.58
N GLY A 375 -3.69 -22.15 32.36
CA GLY A 375 -2.86 -21.96 31.18
C GLY A 375 -1.94 -23.14 30.96
N ALA A 376 -1.31 -23.68 32.00
CA ALA A 376 -0.50 -24.89 31.92
C ALA A 376 -1.31 -26.08 31.34
N VAL A 377 -2.53 -26.29 31.82
CA VAL A 377 -3.40 -27.36 31.27
C VAL A 377 -3.75 -27.08 29.81
N LEU A 378 -4.14 -25.86 29.47
CA LEU A 378 -4.48 -25.48 28.10
C LEU A 378 -3.28 -25.61 27.14
N PHE A 379 -2.07 -25.22 27.57
CA PHE A 379 -0.86 -25.39 26.79
C PHE A 379 -0.56 -26.86 26.54
N VAL A 380 -0.73 -27.74 27.53
CA VAL A 380 -0.58 -29.19 27.34
C VAL A 380 -1.56 -29.71 26.27
N LEU A 381 -2.80 -29.22 26.25
CA LEU A 381 -3.79 -29.60 25.23
C LEU A 381 -3.46 -29.17 23.81
N VAL A 382 -2.77 -28.04 23.67
CA VAL A 382 -2.31 -27.57 22.36
C VAL A 382 -1.03 -28.29 21.98
N LEU A 383 -0.08 -28.42 22.91
CA LEU A 383 1.24 -29.03 22.67
C LEU A 383 1.16 -30.51 22.31
N ARG A 384 0.15 -31.26 22.80
CA ARG A 384 -0.04 -32.67 22.38
C ARG A 384 -0.31 -32.81 20.88
N ARG A 385 -0.72 -31.74 20.19
CA ARG A 385 -0.95 -31.72 18.73
C ARG A 385 0.28 -31.25 17.94
N LEU A 386 1.39 -30.95 18.61
CA LEU A 386 2.60 -30.41 18.00
C LEU A 386 3.81 -31.33 18.24
N PRO A 387 4.85 -31.26 17.39
CA PRO A 387 6.10 -31.99 17.63
C PRO A 387 6.70 -31.68 19.01
N THR A 388 7.36 -32.65 19.63
CA THR A 388 7.91 -32.52 20.99
C THR A 388 9.04 -31.50 21.12
N HIS A 389 9.69 -31.15 20.01
CA HIS A 389 10.82 -30.23 19.94
C HIS A 389 10.50 -29.03 19.05
N PHE A 390 11.26 -27.94 19.21
CA PHE A 390 11.25 -26.83 18.27
C PHE A 390 12.10 -27.18 17.04
N ASP A 391 11.52 -27.09 15.84
CA ASP A 391 12.18 -27.45 14.57
C ASP A 391 12.98 -26.30 13.94
N ASP A 392 13.03 -25.13 14.59
CA ASP A 392 13.73 -23.96 14.07
C ASP A 392 15.24 -24.06 14.28
N ARG A 393 15.99 -24.12 13.17
CA ARG A 393 17.45 -23.97 13.14
C ARG A 393 17.83 -22.61 12.55
N PRO A 394 17.81 -21.52 13.34
CA PRO A 394 18.20 -20.20 12.84
C PRO A 394 19.68 -20.19 12.41
N THR A 395 19.97 -19.52 11.30
CA THR A 395 21.35 -19.22 10.89
C THR A 395 22.04 -18.35 11.95
N SER A 396 23.38 -18.38 12.02
CA SER A 396 24.15 -17.58 12.97
C SER A 396 23.82 -16.08 12.89
N LEU A 397 23.68 -15.55 11.67
CA LEU A 397 23.27 -14.17 11.42
C LEU A 397 21.87 -13.88 11.97
N SER A 398 20.88 -14.71 11.63
CA SER A 398 19.50 -14.50 12.12
C SER A 398 19.40 -14.56 13.64
N ARG A 399 20.18 -15.43 14.28
CA ARG A 399 20.29 -15.51 15.73
C ARG A 399 20.90 -14.23 16.31
N GLY A 400 22.00 -13.75 15.72
CA GLY A 400 22.65 -12.50 16.14
C GLY A 400 21.70 -11.30 16.06
N VAL A 401 20.95 -11.17 14.96
CA VAL A 401 19.95 -10.11 14.79
C VAL A 401 18.84 -10.22 15.83
N ARG A 402 18.28 -11.41 16.06
CA ARG A 402 17.23 -11.62 17.08
C ARG A 402 17.71 -11.25 18.48
N LEU A 403 18.93 -11.63 18.84
CA LEU A 403 19.53 -11.25 20.13
C LEU A 403 19.78 -9.75 20.24
N ALA A 404 20.25 -9.11 19.16
CA ALA A 404 20.45 -7.65 19.14
C ALA A 404 19.12 -6.90 19.31
N VAL A 405 18.06 -7.32 18.62
CA VAL A 405 16.72 -6.74 18.77
C VAL A 405 16.18 -6.98 20.18
N ALA A 406 16.28 -8.19 20.71
CA ALA A 406 15.83 -8.49 22.09
C ALA A 406 16.60 -7.68 23.14
N GLY A 407 17.91 -7.49 22.96
CA GLY A 407 18.75 -6.66 23.81
C GLY A 407 18.37 -5.18 23.75
N LEU A 408 18.16 -4.65 22.55
CA LEU A 408 17.69 -3.28 22.34
C LEU A 408 16.34 -3.05 23.04
N VAL A 409 15.37 -3.93 22.80
CA VAL A 409 14.02 -3.82 23.40
C VAL A 409 14.11 -3.87 24.91
N SER A 410 14.85 -4.84 25.47
CA SER A 410 15.04 -4.98 26.91
C SER A 410 15.66 -3.73 27.54
N LEU A 411 16.71 -3.19 26.92
CA LEU A 411 17.39 -1.98 27.40
C LEU A 411 16.47 -0.76 27.38
N VAL A 412 15.74 -0.56 26.28
CA VAL A 412 14.84 0.59 26.15
C VAL A 412 13.67 0.49 27.13
N VAL A 413 13.04 -0.67 27.27
CA VAL A 413 11.93 -0.87 28.23
C VAL A 413 12.42 -0.68 29.65
N PHE A 414 13.61 -1.18 29.99
CA PHE A 414 14.22 -0.98 31.30
C PHE A 414 14.51 0.51 31.57
N ALA A 415 15.16 1.21 30.63
CA ALA A 415 15.43 2.64 30.75
C ALA A 415 14.13 3.45 30.85
N PHE A 416 13.12 3.13 30.04
CA PHE A 416 11.81 3.75 30.09
C PHE A 416 11.17 3.57 31.48
N ALA A 417 11.14 2.35 32.02
CA ALA A 417 10.56 2.08 33.33
C ALA A 417 11.25 2.87 34.45
N LEU A 418 12.58 2.98 34.41
CA LEU A 418 13.36 3.78 35.36
C LEU A 418 13.04 5.28 35.25
N ILE A 419 13.13 5.84 34.05
CA ILE A 419 12.94 7.28 33.80
C ILE A 419 11.48 7.68 34.07
N ALA A 420 10.51 6.91 33.58
CA ALA A 420 9.10 7.20 33.76
C ALA A 420 8.67 7.18 35.24
N GLY A 421 9.36 6.42 36.09
CA GLY A 421 9.18 6.45 37.54
C GLY A 421 9.61 7.77 38.17
N GLY A 422 10.76 8.31 37.76
CA GLY A 422 11.35 9.54 38.33
C GLY A 422 10.72 10.84 37.84
N VAL A 423 10.05 10.83 36.68
CA VAL A 423 9.48 12.05 36.05
C VAL A 423 7.99 12.25 36.40
N ARG A 424 7.45 11.50 37.38
CA ARG A 424 6.06 11.68 37.85
C ARG A 424 5.89 12.98 38.64
N VAL A 425 5.32 14.00 38.00
CA VAL A 425 5.08 15.33 38.62
C VAL A 425 3.64 15.56 39.09
N ALA A 426 2.67 14.79 38.57
CA ALA A 426 1.26 14.95 38.92
C ALA A 426 0.88 14.14 40.18
N PRO A 427 -0.01 14.66 41.04
CA PRO A 427 -0.55 13.89 42.16
C PRO A 427 -1.23 12.60 41.67
N PRO A 428 -0.98 11.45 42.32
CA PRO A 428 -1.57 10.18 41.89
C PRO A 428 -3.07 10.16 42.21
N VAL A 429 -3.87 9.66 41.26
CA VAL A 429 -5.33 9.46 41.43
C VAL A 429 -5.67 8.38 42.47
N SER A 430 -4.70 7.58 42.91
CA SER A 430 -4.90 6.49 43.88
C SER A 430 -5.46 6.98 45.21
N SER A 431 -5.08 8.18 45.67
CA SER A 431 -5.61 8.76 46.91
C SER A 431 -7.12 8.99 46.84
N THR A 432 -7.62 9.40 45.67
CA THR A 432 -9.05 9.63 45.43
C THR A 432 -9.81 8.31 45.43
N TYR A 433 -9.31 7.29 44.73
CA TYR A 433 -9.93 5.95 44.74
C TYR A 433 -9.97 5.33 46.14
N LEU A 434 -8.91 5.48 46.95
CA LEU A 434 -8.88 4.99 48.32
C LEU A 434 -9.93 5.70 49.20
N ALA A 435 -10.09 7.00 49.04
CA ALA A 435 -11.06 7.79 49.82
C ALA A 435 -12.51 7.49 49.42
N GLN A 436 -12.78 7.26 48.13
CA GLN A 436 -14.14 7.10 47.60
C GLN A 436 -14.62 5.64 47.51
N ALA A 437 -13.74 4.64 47.57
CA ALA A 437 -14.12 3.24 47.37
C ALA A 437 -15.25 2.76 48.32
N LEU A 438 -15.21 3.13 49.60
CA LEU A 438 -16.25 2.74 50.55
C LEU A 438 -17.49 3.65 50.51
N PRO A 439 -17.37 5.00 50.52
CA PRO A 439 -18.53 5.90 50.43
C PRO A 439 -19.31 5.74 49.12
N GLU A 440 -18.63 5.84 47.99
CA GLU A 440 -19.25 5.87 46.65
C GLU A 440 -19.37 4.47 46.04
N GLY A 441 -18.33 3.64 46.10
CA GLY A 441 -18.39 2.26 45.56
C GLY A 441 -19.00 1.23 46.51
N GLY A 442 -19.03 1.51 47.82
CA GLY A 442 -19.63 0.60 48.80
C GLY A 442 -18.82 -0.65 49.15
N GLY A 443 -17.58 -0.78 48.67
CA GLY A 443 -16.72 -1.92 48.95
C GLY A 443 -15.47 -1.56 49.72
N ARG A 444 -14.92 -2.52 50.46
CA ARG A 444 -13.58 -2.38 51.08
C ARG A 444 -12.45 -2.85 50.17
N ASN A 445 -12.75 -3.74 49.21
CA ASN A 445 -11.77 -4.14 48.22
C ASN A 445 -11.70 -3.06 47.13
N VAL A 446 -10.69 -2.19 47.24
CA VAL A 446 -10.50 -1.04 46.34
C VAL A 446 -10.25 -1.50 44.90
N VAL A 447 -9.54 -2.62 44.70
CA VAL A 447 -9.27 -3.16 43.35
C VAL A 447 -10.58 -3.60 42.71
N ASN A 448 -11.37 -4.43 43.40
CA ASN A 448 -12.66 -4.89 42.85
C ASN A 448 -13.60 -3.71 42.60
N VAL A 449 -13.69 -2.74 43.52
CA VAL A 449 -14.50 -1.53 43.34
C VAL A 449 -14.06 -0.72 42.11
N ILE A 450 -12.76 -0.57 41.87
CA ILE A 450 -12.28 0.08 40.63
C ILE A 450 -12.76 -0.70 39.41
N LEU A 451 -12.60 -2.02 39.39
CA LEU A 451 -12.90 -2.84 38.22
C LEU A 451 -14.40 -2.91 37.89
N VAL A 452 -15.27 -2.97 38.89
CA VAL A 452 -16.71 -3.20 38.66
C VAL A 452 -17.57 -1.94 38.76
N ASP A 453 -17.04 -0.86 39.36
CA ASP A 453 -17.76 0.39 39.63
C ASP A 453 -17.10 1.56 38.88
N PHE A 454 -16.01 2.11 39.41
CA PHE A 454 -15.37 3.32 38.85
C PHE A 454 -14.89 3.16 37.41
N ARG A 455 -14.44 1.95 37.05
CA ARG A 455 -13.97 1.56 35.72
C ARG A 455 -14.68 0.29 35.23
N GLY A 456 -15.94 0.11 35.61
CA GLY A 456 -16.79 -0.99 35.14
C GLY A 456 -16.81 -1.18 33.62
N PHE A 457 -16.62 -0.09 32.87
CA PHE A 457 -16.59 -0.11 31.42
C PHE A 457 -15.36 -0.86 30.87
N ASP A 458 -14.21 -0.75 31.53
CA ASP A 458 -12.99 -1.47 31.13
C ASP A 458 -13.21 -2.98 31.29
N THR A 459 -13.76 -3.42 32.42
CA THR A 459 -14.06 -4.84 32.65
C THR A 459 -15.15 -5.37 31.73
N MET A 460 -16.18 -4.57 31.40
CA MET A 460 -17.16 -4.93 30.36
C MET A 460 -16.49 -5.14 28.99
N GLY A 461 -15.54 -4.27 28.64
CA GLY A 461 -14.72 -4.40 27.43
C GLY A 461 -13.88 -5.68 27.44
N GLU A 462 -13.19 -5.96 28.54
CA GLU A 462 -12.37 -7.16 28.71
C GLU A 462 -13.18 -8.45 28.54
N VAL A 463 -14.34 -8.58 29.20
CA VAL A 463 -15.18 -9.79 29.04
C VAL A 463 -15.75 -9.91 27.63
N THR A 464 -16.03 -8.79 26.97
CA THR A 464 -16.43 -8.80 25.55
C THR A 464 -15.29 -9.33 24.67
N VAL A 465 -14.05 -8.89 24.91
CA VAL A 465 -12.85 -9.41 24.22
C VAL A 465 -12.69 -10.92 24.47
N LEU A 466 -12.92 -11.40 25.70
CA LEU A 466 -12.88 -12.84 25.99
C LEU A 466 -13.93 -13.63 25.22
N VAL A 467 -15.16 -13.12 25.11
CA VAL A 467 -16.22 -13.75 24.29
C VAL A 467 -15.78 -13.82 22.83
N VAL A 468 -15.28 -12.72 22.27
CA VAL A 468 -14.82 -12.66 20.87
C VAL A 468 -13.65 -13.62 20.64
N ALA A 469 -12.68 -13.66 21.55
CA ALA A 469 -11.54 -14.58 21.49
C ALA A 469 -11.99 -16.05 21.54
N ALA A 470 -12.90 -16.39 22.47
CA ALA A 470 -13.44 -17.74 22.59
C ALA A 470 -14.15 -18.18 21.31
N LEU A 471 -15.04 -17.33 20.76
CA LEU A 471 -15.74 -17.60 19.52
C LEU A 471 -14.79 -17.73 18.33
N GLY A 472 -13.78 -16.86 18.24
CA GLY A 472 -12.76 -16.89 17.18
C GLY A 472 -11.95 -18.18 17.21
N VAL A 473 -11.42 -18.57 18.37
CA VAL A 473 -10.66 -19.80 18.55
C VAL A 473 -11.49 -21.04 18.19
N VAL A 474 -12.71 -21.14 18.69
CA VAL A 474 -13.59 -22.28 18.39
C VAL A 474 -13.97 -22.31 16.90
N SER A 475 -14.21 -21.16 16.28
CA SER A 475 -14.54 -21.09 14.85
C SER A 475 -13.37 -21.58 13.98
N ILE A 476 -12.14 -21.14 14.29
CA ILE A 476 -10.93 -21.59 13.57
C ILE A 476 -10.68 -23.08 13.79
N ALA A 477 -10.84 -23.56 15.02
CA ALA A 477 -10.64 -24.98 15.35
C ALA A 477 -11.66 -25.88 14.66
N ARG A 478 -12.92 -25.44 14.49
CA ARG A 478 -13.96 -26.19 13.78
C ARG A 478 -13.80 -26.21 12.27
N LEU A 479 -13.27 -25.13 11.67
CA LEU A 479 -13.01 -25.08 10.22
C LEU A 479 -12.00 -26.14 9.79
N HIS A 480 -10.88 -26.27 10.52
CA HIS A 480 -9.85 -27.27 10.22
C HIS A 480 -10.37 -28.71 10.35
N ARG A 481 -11.22 -29.00 11.35
CA ARG A 481 -11.82 -30.33 11.51
C ARG A 481 -12.70 -30.74 10.33
N ARG A 482 -13.39 -29.79 9.68
CA ARG A 482 -14.22 -30.07 8.50
C ARG A 482 -13.40 -30.43 7.27
N ASP A 483 -12.23 -29.81 7.10
CA ASP A 483 -11.32 -30.12 6.00
C ASP A 483 -10.70 -31.51 6.18
N ASP A 484 -10.31 -31.87 7.41
CA ASP A 484 -9.84 -33.21 7.75
C ASP A 484 -10.92 -34.29 7.50
N GLU A 485 -12.18 -34.03 7.90
CA GLU A 485 -13.33 -34.92 7.64
C GLU A 485 -13.68 -35.03 6.14
N ALA A 486 -13.52 -33.97 5.36
CA ALA A 486 -13.77 -33.97 3.92
C ALA A 486 -12.66 -34.68 3.12
N ILE A 487 -11.42 -34.68 3.61
CA ILE A 487 -10.26 -35.37 3.03
C ILE A 487 -10.23 -36.86 3.38
N ALA A 488 -11.07 -37.32 4.32
CA ALA A 488 -11.24 -38.72 4.66
C ALA A 488 -12.47 -39.39 4.00
N PRO A 489 -12.57 -39.54 2.66
CA PRO A 489 -13.61 -40.37 2.07
C PRO A 489 -13.22 -41.85 2.16
N HIS A 490 -14.08 -42.62 2.82
CA HIS A 490 -14.29 -44.06 2.59
C HIS A 490 -13.09 -45.00 2.73
N VAL A 491 -12.45 -45.01 3.90
CA VAL A 491 -11.96 -46.30 4.41
C VAL A 491 -13.13 -46.95 5.14
N LEU A 492 -13.65 -48.05 4.58
CA LEU A 492 -14.63 -48.91 5.24
C LEU A 492 -14.19 -49.13 6.68
N ALA A 493 -15.05 -48.77 7.64
CA ALA A 493 -14.81 -48.94 9.07
C ALA A 493 -14.56 -50.42 9.39
N ALA A 494 -13.30 -50.83 9.31
CA ALA A 494 -12.82 -51.93 10.12
C ALA A 494 -12.98 -51.49 11.59
N PRO A 495 -13.44 -52.35 12.50
CA PRO A 495 -13.43 -52.02 13.91
C PRO A 495 -11.97 -51.75 14.29
N GLY A 496 -11.63 -50.47 14.49
CA GLY A 496 -10.34 -50.07 15.00
C GLY A 496 -10.09 -50.78 16.33
N PRO A 497 -8.81 -51.03 16.69
CA PRO A 497 -8.49 -51.67 17.95
C PRO A 497 -9.15 -50.91 19.11
N ALA A 498 -9.68 -51.66 20.09
CA ALA A 498 -10.32 -51.08 21.26
C ALA A 498 -9.38 -50.04 21.90
N ARG A 499 -9.95 -48.85 22.18
CA ARG A 499 -9.25 -47.72 22.83
C ARG A 499 -8.24 -48.25 23.86
N PRO A 500 -6.93 -47.96 23.75
CA PRO A 500 -5.98 -48.43 24.74
C PRO A 500 -6.46 -47.93 26.10
N PHE A 501 -6.66 -48.87 27.02
CA PHE A 501 -7.01 -48.58 28.42
C PHE A 501 -5.88 -47.73 29.01
N VAL A 502 -6.00 -46.40 28.94
CA VAL A 502 -5.28 -45.52 29.84
C VAL A 502 -5.77 -45.93 31.23
N ARG A 503 -4.91 -46.59 32.01
CA ARG A 503 -5.24 -47.01 33.38
C ARG A 503 -5.63 -45.75 34.15
N ARG A 504 -6.94 -45.51 34.30
CA ARG A 504 -7.46 -44.46 35.16
C ARG A 504 -6.96 -44.73 36.57
N SER A 505 -6.24 -43.77 37.12
CA SER A 505 -5.79 -43.86 38.51
C SER A 505 -7.00 -43.65 39.40
N VAL A 506 -7.44 -44.71 40.08
CA VAL A 506 -8.56 -44.66 41.03
C VAL A 506 -8.31 -43.59 42.11
N LEU A 507 -7.03 -43.39 42.49
CA LEU A 507 -6.63 -42.36 43.43
C LEU A 507 -6.89 -40.96 42.87
N VAL A 508 -6.53 -40.70 41.61
CA VAL A 508 -6.78 -39.40 40.95
C VAL A 508 -8.29 -39.16 40.81
N ASP A 509 -9.06 -40.14 40.35
CA ASP A 509 -10.51 -40.01 40.20
C ASP A 509 -11.21 -39.70 41.54
N THR A 510 -10.80 -40.38 42.61
CA THR A 510 -11.36 -40.18 43.95
C THR A 510 -11.01 -38.79 44.50
N VAL A 511 -9.75 -38.38 44.37
CA VAL A 511 -9.29 -37.06 44.84
C VAL A 511 -9.98 -35.95 44.04
N VAL A 512 -10.03 -36.05 42.71
CA VAL A 512 -10.67 -35.05 41.85
C VAL A 512 -12.15 -34.92 42.16
N ARG A 513 -12.86 -36.03 42.43
CA ARG A 513 -14.29 -35.97 42.81
C ARG A 513 -14.54 -35.15 44.09
N VAL A 514 -13.66 -35.27 45.09
CA VAL A 514 -13.75 -34.50 46.34
C VAL A 514 -13.33 -33.05 46.11
N VAL A 515 -12.16 -32.84 45.51
CA VAL A 515 -11.57 -31.50 45.28
C VAL A 515 -12.45 -30.65 44.38
N PHE A 516 -13.07 -31.22 43.35
CA PHE A 516 -13.92 -30.49 42.41
C PHE A 516 -15.01 -29.65 43.09
N HIS A 517 -15.76 -30.26 44.00
CA HIS A 517 -16.85 -29.57 44.70
C HIS A 517 -16.30 -28.49 45.65
N THR A 518 -15.19 -28.80 46.34
CA THR A 518 -14.52 -27.84 47.23
C THR A 518 -14.02 -26.61 46.47
N VAL A 519 -13.42 -26.80 45.29
CA VAL A 519 -12.93 -25.70 44.44
C VAL A 519 -14.09 -24.88 43.88
N LEU A 520 -15.23 -25.49 43.55
CA LEU A 520 -16.43 -24.73 43.15
C LEU A 520 -17.02 -23.90 44.30
N VAL A 521 -17.02 -24.44 45.52
CA VAL A 521 -17.42 -23.68 46.71
C VAL A 521 -16.44 -22.51 46.95
N LEU A 522 -15.14 -22.73 46.76
CA LEU A 522 -14.14 -21.66 46.83
C LEU A 522 -14.38 -20.58 45.75
N ALA A 523 -14.69 -20.98 44.51
CA ALA A 523 -15.04 -20.03 43.44
C ALA A 523 -16.26 -19.18 43.83
N ALA A 524 -17.33 -19.80 44.34
CA ALA A 524 -18.50 -19.09 44.83
C ALA A 524 -18.15 -18.15 46.00
N TYR A 525 -17.31 -18.59 46.93
CA TYR A 525 -16.81 -17.74 48.03
C TYR A 525 -16.08 -16.51 47.50
N LEU A 526 -15.15 -16.68 46.55
CA LEU A 526 -14.39 -15.57 45.96
C LEU A 526 -15.29 -14.59 45.20
N LEU A 527 -16.36 -15.06 44.58
CA LEU A 527 -17.39 -14.20 43.97
C LEU A 527 -18.10 -13.36 45.04
N PHE A 528 -18.62 -13.97 46.10
CA PHE A 528 -19.37 -13.26 47.14
C PHE A 528 -18.48 -12.34 48.00
N ALA A 529 -17.26 -12.76 48.30
CA ALA A 529 -16.32 -12.02 49.14
C ALA A 529 -15.65 -10.85 48.40
N GLY A 530 -15.59 -10.89 47.06
CA GLY A 530 -14.80 -9.99 46.21
C GLY A 530 -15.02 -8.50 46.43
N HIS A 531 -16.21 -8.09 46.85
CA HIS A 531 -16.49 -6.67 47.10
C HIS A 531 -15.79 -6.12 48.36
N ASN A 532 -15.37 -6.98 49.29
CA ASN A 532 -14.77 -6.59 50.57
C ASN A 532 -13.45 -7.29 50.90
N GLN A 533 -13.14 -8.39 50.24
CA GLN A 533 -11.91 -9.17 50.40
C GLN A 533 -11.34 -9.50 49.01
N PRO A 534 -10.07 -9.94 48.93
CA PRO A 534 -9.50 -10.36 47.66
C PRO A 534 -10.36 -11.42 46.97
N GLY A 535 -10.74 -11.19 45.72
CA GLY A 535 -11.78 -11.96 45.03
C GLY A 535 -12.39 -11.20 43.86
N GLY A 536 -13.57 -11.63 43.42
CA GLY A 536 -14.31 -11.02 42.31
C GLY A 536 -14.74 -12.02 41.24
N GLY A 537 -15.51 -11.57 40.25
CA GLY A 537 -16.08 -12.42 39.21
C GLY A 537 -15.03 -13.14 38.35
N PHE A 538 -13.94 -12.44 38.02
CA PHE A 538 -12.90 -12.96 37.13
C PHE A 538 -12.14 -14.14 37.75
N VAL A 539 -11.58 -13.95 38.95
CA VAL A 539 -10.83 -15.00 39.66
C VAL A 539 -11.74 -16.17 40.01
N ALA A 540 -12.99 -15.91 40.40
CA ALA A 540 -13.97 -16.96 40.65
C ALA A 540 -14.23 -17.81 39.39
N GLY A 541 -14.37 -17.17 38.22
CA GLY A 541 -14.51 -17.86 36.94
C GLY A 541 -13.30 -18.72 36.58
N LEU A 542 -12.08 -18.22 36.81
CA LEU A 542 -10.84 -18.98 36.57
C LEU A 542 -10.68 -20.16 37.52
N VAL A 543 -10.97 -19.99 38.81
CA VAL A 543 -10.91 -21.05 39.82
C VAL A 543 -11.95 -22.13 39.51
N ALA A 544 -13.16 -21.73 39.11
CA ALA A 544 -14.17 -22.66 38.60
C ALA A 544 -13.65 -23.40 37.35
N GLY A 545 -13.07 -22.68 36.39
CA GLY A 545 -12.43 -23.26 35.21
C GLY A 545 -11.33 -24.28 35.54
N ALA A 546 -10.50 -24.01 36.54
CA ALA A 546 -9.48 -24.93 37.03
C ALA A 546 -10.10 -26.20 37.64
N ALA A 547 -11.26 -26.11 38.30
CA ALA A 547 -12.00 -27.29 38.76
C ALA A 547 -12.41 -28.19 37.57
N PHE A 548 -12.88 -27.60 36.48
CA PHE A 548 -13.18 -28.34 35.24
C PHE A 548 -11.92 -28.89 34.58
N ALA A 549 -10.79 -28.19 34.64
CA ALA A 549 -9.50 -28.69 34.18
C ALA A 549 -9.06 -29.96 34.94
N LEU A 550 -9.30 -30.03 36.26
CA LEU A 550 -9.04 -31.23 37.05
C LEU A 550 -9.92 -32.42 36.61
N ARG A 551 -11.22 -32.19 36.36
CA ARG A 551 -12.11 -33.25 35.83
C ARG A 551 -11.71 -33.68 34.43
N TYR A 552 -11.29 -32.75 33.59
CA TYR A 552 -10.72 -33.06 32.28
C TYR A 552 -9.49 -33.97 32.42
N GLY A 553 -8.56 -33.65 33.33
CA GLY A 553 -7.36 -34.46 33.56
C GLY A 553 -7.66 -35.89 34.04
N ALA A 554 -8.72 -36.07 34.82
CA ALA A 554 -9.14 -37.38 35.35
C ALA A 554 -9.89 -38.23 34.30
N GLY A 555 -10.86 -37.63 33.59
CA GLY A 555 -11.82 -38.38 32.79
C GLY A 555 -11.97 -37.94 31.33
N GLY A 556 -11.18 -36.97 30.87
CA GLY A 556 -11.25 -36.40 29.52
C GLY A 556 -12.49 -35.53 29.30
N MET A 557 -12.81 -35.25 28.03
CA MET A 557 -13.96 -34.41 27.66
C MET A 557 -15.32 -34.99 28.08
N ASP A 558 -15.44 -36.32 28.12
CA ASP A 558 -16.69 -36.98 28.49
C ASP A 558 -17.10 -36.63 29.93
N GLU A 559 -16.12 -36.57 30.84
CA GLU A 559 -16.34 -36.18 32.24
C GLU A 559 -16.72 -34.71 32.37
N VAL A 560 -16.08 -33.82 31.59
CA VAL A 560 -16.41 -32.38 31.56
C VAL A 560 -17.84 -32.17 31.06
N ARG A 561 -18.23 -32.83 29.96
CA ARG A 561 -19.61 -32.76 29.41
C ARG A 561 -20.65 -33.34 30.36
N ALA A 562 -20.32 -34.40 31.09
CA ALA A 562 -21.20 -34.97 32.11
C ALA A 562 -21.39 -34.04 33.32
N SER A 563 -20.46 -33.10 33.54
CA SER A 563 -20.47 -32.19 34.68
C SER A 563 -21.44 -31.02 34.53
N LEU A 564 -21.72 -30.58 33.30
CA LEU A 564 -22.60 -29.44 33.00
C LEU A 564 -23.59 -29.79 31.90
N ARG A 565 -24.89 -29.64 32.19
CA ARG A 565 -25.96 -29.83 31.20
C ARG A 565 -26.09 -28.67 30.21
N VAL A 566 -25.57 -27.49 30.59
CA VAL A 566 -25.67 -26.27 29.81
C VAL A 566 -24.48 -26.18 28.85
N LYS A 567 -24.76 -25.81 27.60
CA LYS A 567 -23.72 -25.69 26.57
C LYS A 567 -22.82 -24.47 26.86
N PRO A 568 -21.49 -24.55 26.70
CA PRO A 568 -20.57 -23.48 27.09
C PRO A 568 -20.85 -22.10 26.50
N TRP A 569 -21.31 -22.03 25.25
CA TRP A 569 -21.66 -20.75 24.61
C TRP A 569 -22.90 -20.09 25.20
N ILE A 570 -23.79 -20.85 25.84
CA ILE A 570 -24.93 -20.30 26.58
C ILE A 570 -24.42 -19.56 27.82
N LEU A 571 -23.40 -20.09 28.50
CA LEU A 571 -22.78 -19.42 29.64
C LEU A 571 -22.12 -18.10 29.21
N LEU A 572 -21.42 -18.07 28.07
CA LEU A 572 -20.88 -16.83 27.48
C LEU A 572 -21.99 -15.81 27.19
N GLY A 573 -23.03 -16.24 26.47
CA GLY A 573 -24.13 -15.35 26.06
C GLY A 573 -24.91 -14.81 27.25
N VAL A 574 -25.24 -15.66 28.22
CA VAL A 574 -25.93 -15.27 29.46
C VAL A 574 -25.05 -14.36 30.30
N GLY A 575 -23.76 -14.68 30.43
CA GLY A 575 -22.82 -13.84 31.18
C GLY A 575 -22.68 -12.44 30.59
N LEU A 576 -22.49 -12.34 29.27
CA LEU A 576 -22.41 -11.05 28.57
C LEU A 576 -23.73 -10.28 28.63
N ALA A 577 -24.86 -10.98 28.49
CA ALA A 577 -26.18 -10.37 28.64
C ALA A 577 -26.41 -9.85 30.06
N LEU A 578 -25.94 -10.58 31.08
CA LEU A 578 -26.04 -10.17 32.48
C LEU A 578 -25.20 -8.92 32.76
N VAL A 579 -23.93 -8.90 32.33
CA VAL A 579 -23.05 -7.71 32.42
C VAL A 579 -23.69 -6.50 31.72
N SER A 580 -24.17 -6.69 30.49
CA SER A 580 -24.79 -5.61 29.71
C SER A 580 -26.11 -5.13 30.33
N ALA A 581 -26.92 -6.05 30.85
CA ALA A 581 -28.16 -5.73 31.53
C ALA A 581 -27.91 -4.97 32.83
N THR A 582 -26.89 -5.35 33.61
CA THR A 582 -26.51 -4.61 34.83
C THR A 582 -26.04 -3.20 34.49
N ALA A 583 -25.31 -3.01 33.38
CA ALA A 583 -24.89 -1.69 32.92
C ALA A 583 -26.08 -0.80 32.49
N LEU A 584 -27.03 -1.37 31.75
CA LEU A 584 -28.20 -0.67 31.23
C LEU A 584 -29.28 -0.44 32.28
N ALA A 585 -29.36 -1.29 33.32
CA ALA A 585 -30.36 -1.16 34.38
C ALA A 585 -30.23 0.16 35.15
N SER A 586 -29.00 0.63 35.41
CA SER A 586 -28.75 1.93 36.05
C SER A 586 -29.29 3.09 35.20
N LEU A 587 -29.13 3.02 33.87
CA LEU A 587 -29.67 4.03 32.95
C LEU A 587 -31.20 4.08 32.97
N VAL A 588 -31.87 2.93 33.07
CA VAL A 588 -33.34 2.86 33.19
C VAL A 588 -33.82 3.44 34.53
N ALA A 589 -33.00 3.35 35.59
CA ALA A 589 -33.27 3.95 36.89
C ALA A 589 -33.06 5.48 36.90
N GLY A 590 -32.51 6.07 35.83
CA GLY A 590 -32.22 7.51 35.72
C GLY A 590 -30.78 7.88 36.13
N ASP A 591 -29.98 6.89 36.50
CA ASP A 591 -28.59 7.02 36.93
C ASP A 591 -27.61 6.93 35.74
N ALA A 592 -26.32 7.15 35.98
CA ALA A 592 -25.31 6.96 34.94
C ALA A 592 -25.15 5.46 34.59
N VAL A 593 -24.68 5.18 33.38
CA VAL A 593 -24.37 3.80 32.95
C VAL A 593 -23.32 3.20 33.90
N LEU A 594 -23.56 1.97 34.36
CA LEU A 594 -22.73 1.24 35.33
C LEU A 594 -22.67 1.83 36.75
N GLU A 595 -23.53 2.80 37.08
CA GLU A 595 -23.61 3.29 38.46
C GLU A 595 -24.13 2.20 39.41
N SER A 596 -23.41 1.95 40.51
CA SER A 596 -23.73 0.87 41.44
C SER A 596 -24.94 1.15 42.32
N ALA A 597 -25.98 0.34 42.16
CA ALA A 597 -27.11 0.31 43.08
C ALA A 597 -26.76 -0.50 44.35
N LYS A 598 -27.15 0.01 45.52
CA LYS A 598 -26.93 -0.62 46.83
C LYS A 598 -28.26 -0.83 47.54
N ALA A 599 -28.53 -2.06 47.98
CA ALA A 599 -29.67 -2.41 48.83
C ALA A 599 -29.19 -3.12 50.09
N THR A 600 -29.85 -2.88 51.23
CA THR A 600 -29.61 -3.62 52.47
C THR A 600 -30.83 -4.47 52.77
N LEU A 601 -30.64 -5.79 52.75
CA LEU A 601 -31.66 -6.78 53.06
C LEU A 601 -31.52 -7.21 54.52
N SER A 602 -32.59 -7.15 55.31
CA SER A 602 -32.60 -7.75 56.65
C SER A 602 -32.94 -9.24 56.53
N LEU A 603 -31.98 -10.12 56.81
CA LEU A 603 -32.13 -11.57 56.76
C LEU A 603 -32.58 -12.17 58.09
N GLY A 604 -33.40 -11.45 58.87
CA GLY A 604 -33.90 -11.90 60.16
C GLY A 604 -32.76 -12.23 61.14
N LEU A 605 -32.69 -13.48 61.60
CA LEU A 605 -31.68 -13.98 62.55
C LEU A 605 -30.22 -13.92 62.03
N LEU A 606 -30.02 -13.76 60.72
CA LEU A 606 -28.70 -13.70 60.08
C LEU A 606 -28.16 -12.25 59.95
N GLY A 607 -28.92 -11.25 60.42
CA GLY A 607 -28.50 -9.84 60.39
C GLY A 607 -28.80 -9.14 59.05
N HIS A 608 -28.09 -8.04 58.78
CA HIS A 608 -28.23 -7.26 57.54
C HIS A 608 -27.21 -7.68 56.49
N ALA A 609 -27.68 -8.04 55.30
CA ALA A 609 -26.82 -8.30 54.14
C ALA A 609 -26.87 -7.11 53.17
N LYS A 610 -25.70 -6.61 52.79
CA LYS A 610 -25.56 -5.62 51.74
C LYS A 610 -25.52 -6.34 50.40
N VAL A 611 -26.46 -6.00 49.51
CA VAL A 611 -26.52 -6.49 48.14
C VAL A 611 -26.23 -5.33 47.20
N THR A 612 -25.32 -5.51 46.27
CA THR A 612 -24.94 -4.50 45.28
C THR A 612 -25.13 -5.03 43.86
N SER A 613 -25.45 -4.15 42.91
CA SER A 613 -25.50 -4.51 41.49
C SER A 613 -24.17 -5.09 40.98
N ALA A 614 -23.05 -4.71 41.62
CA ALA A 614 -21.72 -5.29 41.37
C ALA A 614 -21.68 -6.82 41.48
N LEU A 615 -22.45 -7.44 42.38
CA LEU A 615 -22.49 -8.90 42.48
C LEU A 615 -23.11 -9.55 41.23
N ALA A 616 -24.16 -8.93 40.66
CA ALA A 616 -24.77 -9.41 39.42
C ALA A 616 -23.82 -9.21 38.24
N PHE A 617 -23.10 -8.09 38.20
CA PHE A 617 -22.06 -7.82 37.21
C PHE A 617 -20.94 -8.87 37.29
N ASP A 618 -20.37 -9.09 38.47
CA ASP A 618 -19.33 -10.09 38.72
C ASP A 618 -19.80 -11.52 38.42
N THR A 619 -21.07 -11.84 38.67
CA THR A 619 -21.67 -13.12 38.28
C THR A 619 -21.65 -13.28 36.76
N GLY A 620 -21.97 -12.22 36.02
CA GLY A 620 -21.88 -12.20 34.55
C GLY A 620 -20.45 -12.42 34.07
N VAL A 621 -19.47 -11.74 34.68
CA VAL A 621 -18.03 -11.93 34.42
C VAL A 621 -17.61 -13.39 34.65
N LEU A 622 -17.99 -13.98 35.79
CA LEU A 622 -17.70 -15.38 36.12
C LEU A 622 -18.23 -16.32 35.03
N LEU A 623 -19.47 -16.13 34.60
CA LEU A 623 -20.10 -16.97 33.58
C LEU A 623 -19.39 -16.84 32.23
N VAL A 624 -18.94 -15.64 31.85
CA VAL A 624 -18.15 -15.44 30.64
C VAL A 624 -16.81 -16.17 30.73
N VAL A 625 -16.05 -15.97 31.81
CA VAL A 625 -14.73 -16.62 31.96
C VAL A 625 -14.89 -18.14 31.96
N LEU A 626 -15.82 -18.68 32.74
CA LEU A 626 -16.08 -20.12 32.77
C LEU A 626 -16.52 -20.66 31.41
N GLY A 627 -17.43 -19.96 30.73
CA GLY A 627 -17.89 -20.32 29.38
C GLY A 627 -16.74 -20.37 28.36
N MET A 628 -15.84 -19.38 28.39
CA MET A 628 -14.65 -19.33 27.54
C MET A 628 -13.77 -20.56 27.79
N VAL A 629 -13.45 -20.84 29.04
CA VAL A 629 -12.56 -21.96 29.42
C VAL A 629 -13.13 -23.29 28.95
N LEU A 630 -14.43 -23.51 29.17
CA LEU A 630 -15.12 -24.71 28.68
C LEU A 630 -15.14 -24.80 27.15
N MET A 631 -15.30 -23.68 26.44
CA MET A 631 -15.21 -23.65 24.98
C MET A 631 -13.81 -24.01 24.46
N LEU A 632 -12.75 -23.56 25.14
CA LEU A 632 -11.38 -23.94 24.81
C LEU A 632 -11.14 -25.44 25.01
N PHE A 633 -11.67 -26.02 26.10
CA PHE A 633 -11.66 -27.46 26.30
C PHE A 633 -12.42 -28.20 25.19
N GLU A 634 -13.60 -27.72 24.76
CA GLU A 634 -14.32 -28.34 23.64
C GLU A 634 -13.55 -28.29 22.31
N ALA A 635 -12.85 -27.19 22.02
CA ALA A 635 -12.10 -27.05 20.77
C ALA A 635 -10.85 -27.95 20.71
N PHE A 636 -10.12 -28.05 21.81
CA PHE A 636 -8.81 -28.71 21.83
C PHE A 636 -8.78 -30.04 22.57
N GLY A 637 -9.78 -30.33 23.41
CA GLY A 637 -9.82 -31.46 24.34
C GLY A 637 -10.25 -32.80 23.74
N ASP A 638 -10.98 -32.81 22.62
CA ASP A 638 -11.29 -34.06 21.92
C ASP A 638 -10.02 -34.73 21.37
N PRO A 639 -9.94 -36.08 21.38
CA PRO A 639 -8.83 -36.83 20.80
C PRO A 639 -8.75 -36.60 19.28
N VAL A 640 -7.52 -36.68 18.74
CA VAL A 640 -7.27 -36.61 17.30
C VAL A 640 -7.64 -37.97 16.70
N GLU A 641 -8.51 -37.99 15.69
CA GLU A 641 -8.74 -39.21 14.90
C GLU A 641 -7.47 -39.51 14.10
N GLY A 642 -6.74 -40.55 14.51
CA GLY A 642 -5.43 -40.91 13.94
C GLY A 642 -4.43 -41.53 14.92
N GLU A 643 -4.65 -41.41 16.24
CA GLU A 643 -4.04 -42.29 17.26
C GLU A 643 -4.96 -43.48 17.62
N ALA A 644 -5.70 -43.99 16.63
CA ALA A 644 -6.58 -45.15 16.72
C ALA A 644 -5.98 -46.35 15.97
#